data_AF-A0A238W131-F1
#
_entry.id   AF-A0A238W131-F1
#
_cell.length_a   1.000
_cell.length_b   1.000
_cell.length_c   1.000
_cell.angle_alpha   90.00
_cell.angle_beta   90.00
_cell.angle_gamma   90.00
#
_symmetry.space_group_name_H-M   'P 1'
#
loop_
_entity.id
_entity.type
_entity.pdbx_description
1 polymer ?
#
loop_
_entity_poly.entity_id
_entity_poly.type
_entity_poly.pdbx_seq_one_letter_code
_entity_poly.pdbx_strand_id
1 'polypeptide(L)'
;MTKTLFIILLYFASNNLFSQAITGYTLIPDVNFEKALIELKYDSGKPDGKVLTAAITNIKSLNISEKNISNLAGIEDFEALDNLDCSGNKLTKLGLSKNTVLTFLSCSENKMRSLNVSKNTVLSVLFCYNNELKTLDVTQNVKLTDLNCSRNKLATLDVTQNTKLTDLSCYTNKLVTLDVSKNTSLYNLICIQNQLKSLNLSQNSTLENLQCYNNELAFLDLSQNKKLTNLECQYNKLTLLNLTQNINLISIQCQDNQLTTVNFSQNNALTNIDCRNNQLTTLDVSANKTLTELACSGNQLKKLDFSNNPSLKGFDCSNNQLTDLNIKNCRSIHYIFTEENPDLKCISADFDGKPYDGRNMSDFSKCKISCVEMEPGYTVIPDVNFEKALIALKYDSGEPDGKVFTANIASITDLDVSNYQIKDLKGLEDFVALKTLDCSGNLIENLDISEYKALTKLICAKNQMSYLIVKNNKNLTALYCQENWIDTLDISANKALKELNCESNSIDLDVSQNKALLTLRCGYNNLNLLDVSKNKALTELNCENNNLTILNVSENKALTTLYCDNNLLTELSVIKNTSLIELDCHGNQLKNLDLSKNIRLDYADCQYNKIANLDLSQNIALTILYCGNNKLTALDLSKTLILNGLFCNNNLLTALDVTLNPKLEKLSCATNQLTSLDISKNKNLLTLYCNENKLKVLDVSLNTLLRNFSCASNQLTDFDVSKNKVLSYFKCSSNKLTSLNTSKNTLLMYLECNSNQLKDLDLSKNTALKEFSCQQNELESLDLSHNLQLTTVSCKQNKLKSLDLSKNTELFSLTCSSNELTALNLKNGNNSKISSVDALKNKDLKCIQVDKATAPSSKWLKDPGVLFCTSYQ
;
A
#
# COMPACT_ATOMS: atom_id res chain seq x y z
N MET A 1 -56.74 -23.14 -14.07
CA MET A 1 -57.75 -22.11 -14.41
C MET A 1 -58.75 -22.09 -13.26
N THR A 2 -58.74 -21.10 -12.35
CA THR A 2 -59.40 -19.75 -12.41
C THR A 2 -60.93 -19.86 -12.36
N LYS A 3 -61.73 -19.13 -11.55
CA LYS A 3 -61.60 -17.85 -10.77
C LYS A 3 -62.67 -17.85 -9.62
N THR A 4 -62.55 -17.22 -8.43
CA THR A 4 -62.61 -15.77 -8.04
C THR A 4 -64.03 -15.13 -8.15
N LEU A 5 -64.64 -14.41 -7.17
CA LEU A 5 -64.39 -14.14 -5.73
C LEU A 5 -65.58 -13.35 -5.08
N PHE A 6 -65.98 -13.66 -3.84
CA PHE A 6 -66.84 -12.88 -2.89
C PHE A 6 -66.40 -13.25 -1.43
N ILE A 7 -66.27 -12.43 -0.37
CA ILE A 7 -66.45 -10.99 -0.05
C ILE A 7 -67.90 -10.49 0.17
N ILE A 8 -68.29 -9.73 1.22
CA ILE A 8 -67.70 -9.42 2.56
C ILE A 8 -68.74 -8.73 3.51
N LEU A 9 -68.67 -8.91 4.85
CA LEU A 9 -69.06 -8.01 5.98
C LEU A 9 -69.01 -8.82 7.32
N LEU A 10 -68.41 -8.45 8.48
CA LEU A 10 -67.98 -7.18 9.15
C LEU A 10 -69.16 -6.36 9.75
N TYR A 11 -69.13 -5.83 11.00
CA TYR A 11 -68.25 -6.01 12.20
C TYR A 11 -68.89 -5.31 13.45
N PHE A 12 -68.26 -5.45 14.63
CA PHE A 12 -68.51 -4.76 15.93
C PHE A 12 -69.76 -5.12 16.77
N ALA A 13 -69.81 -4.91 18.10
CA ALA A 13 -68.84 -5.17 19.20
C ALA A 13 -69.39 -4.63 20.55
N SER A 14 -69.40 -5.46 21.61
CA SER A 14 -69.36 -5.05 23.03
C SER A 14 -69.15 -6.30 23.90
N ASN A 15 -67.92 -6.53 24.39
CA ASN A 15 -67.43 -6.11 25.71
C ASN A 15 -68.27 -6.57 26.91
N ASN A 16 -67.66 -7.44 27.72
CA ASN A 16 -67.94 -7.75 29.13
C ASN A 16 -69.39 -8.15 29.51
N LEU A 17 -69.55 -9.40 29.97
CA LEU A 17 -69.89 -9.69 31.38
C LEU A 17 -69.78 -11.20 31.68
N PHE A 18 -69.36 -11.48 32.91
CA PHE A 18 -69.28 -12.80 33.57
C PHE A 18 -68.65 -13.99 32.83
N SER A 19 -67.40 -14.26 33.21
CA SER A 19 -66.94 -15.64 33.40
C SER A 19 -67.95 -16.44 34.22
N GLN A 20 -68.48 -17.53 33.66
CA GLN A 20 -68.96 -18.63 34.48
C GLN A 20 -67.74 -19.33 35.05
N ALA A 21 -67.48 -19.12 36.34
CA ALA A 21 -66.47 -19.86 37.07
C ALA A 21 -66.88 -21.35 37.11
N ILE A 22 -66.31 -22.15 36.21
CA ILE A 22 -66.33 -23.60 36.35
C ILE A 22 -65.61 -23.92 37.65
N THR A 23 -66.34 -24.40 38.66
CA THR A 23 -65.80 -24.87 39.94
C THR A 23 -65.12 -26.23 39.75
N GLY A 24 -64.15 -26.26 38.85
CA GLY A 24 -63.38 -27.42 38.44
C GLY A 24 -62.06 -27.52 39.20
N TYR A 25 -61.58 -28.74 39.31
CA TYR A 25 -60.27 -29.06 39.84
C TYR A 25 -59.43 -29.71 38.74
N THR A 26 -58.19 -29.27 38.61
CA THR A 26 -57.16 -29.90 37.78
C THR A 26 -56.60 -31.08 38.55
N LEU A 27 -56.52 -32.25 37.92
CA LEU A 27 -56.02 -33.46 38.57
C LEU A 27 -54.49 -33.43 38.68
N ILE A 28 -53.98 -33.64 39.90
CA ILE A 28 -52.56 -33.66 40.26
C ILE A 28 -52.25 -35.06 40.85
N PRO A 29 -52.09 -36.10 40.03
CA PRO A 29 -51.97 -37.49 40.51
C PRO A 29 -50.62 -37.85 41.13
N ASP A 30 -49.67 -36.91 41.22
CA ASP A 30 -48.39 -37.09 41.90
C ASP A 30 -48.39 -36.34 43.23
N VAL A 31 -48.37 -37.11 44.32
CA VAL A 31 -48.42 -36.62 45.69
C VAL A 31 -47.25 -35.69 46.07
N ASN A 32 -46.14 -35.71 45.32
CA ASN A 32 -45.02 -34.79 45.55
C ASN A 32 -45.16 -33.50 44.73
N PHE A 33 -45.80 -33.55 43.55
CA PHE A 33 -46.16 -32.34 42.81
C PHE A 33 -47.22 -31.54 43.58
N GLU A 34 -48.24 -32.23 44.10
CA GLU A 34 -49.28 -31.64 44.93
C GLU A 34 -48.71 -31.00 46.21
N LYS A 35 -47.83 -31.69 46.95
CA LYS A 35 -47.10 -31.09 48.08
C LYS A 35 -46.33 -29.83 47.68
N ALA A 36 -45.68 -29.82 46.52
CA ALA A 36 -44.95 -28.64 46.06
C ALA A 36 -45.91 -27.46 45.79
N LEU A 37 -47.11 -27.69 45.27
CA LEU A 37 -48.14 -26.65 45.12
C LEU A 37 -48.65 -26.14 46.48
N ILE A 38 -48.81 -27.02 47.48
CA ILE A 38 -49.18 -26.65 48.86
C ILE A 38 -48.06 -25.84 49.53
N GLU A 39 -46.79 -26.27 49.40
CA GLU A 39 -45.62 -25.53 49.90
C GLU A 39 -45.50 -24.13 49.28
N LEU A 40 -45.82 -24.00 47.99
CA LEU A 40 -45.88 -22.73 47.25
C LEU A 40 -47.16 -21.92 47.50
N LYS A 41 -48.13 -22.44 48.28
CA LYS A 41 -49.42 -21.83 48.61
C LYS A 41 -50.36 -21.64 47.40
N TYR A 42 -50.15 -22.41 46.34
CA TYR A 42 -51.05 -22.52 45.18
C TYR A 42 -52.17 -23.55 45.40
N ASP A 43 -52.00 -24.42 46.39
CA ASP A 43 -53.00 -25.36 46.88
C ASP A 43 -53.03 -25.36 48.43
N SER A 44 -54.01 -26.03 49.05
CA SER A 44 -54.19 -26.03 50.51
C SER A 44 -54.80 -27.30 51.10
N GLY A 45 -54.25 -27.76 52.22
CA GLY A 45 -54.81 -28.85 53.02
C GLY A 45 -53.86 -30.04 53.15
N LYS A 46 -54.36 -31.24 52.87
CA LYS A 46 -53.56 -32.44 52.66
C LYS A 46 -53.68 -32.81 51.17
N PRO A 47 -52.63 -33.35 50.54
CA PRO A 47 -52.71 -33.89 49.19
C PRO A 47 -53.92 -34.83 49.01
N ASP A 48 -54.86 -34.47 48.13
CA ASP A 48 -56.08 -35.24 47.82
C ASP A 48 -56.26 -35.52 46.30
N GLY A 49 -55.22 -35.30 45.50
CA GLY A 49 -55.03 -35.68 44.11
C GLY A 49 -55.33 -34.59 43.08
N LYS A 50 -55.42 -33.31 43.47
CA LYS A 50 -55.99 -32.24 42.62
C LYS A 50 -55.72 -30.83 43.18
N VAL A 51 -55.83 -29.81 42.33
CA VAL A 51 -55.81 -28.38 42.72
C VAL A 51 -57.01 -27.64 42.11
N LEU A 52 -57.53 -26.62 42.79
CA LEU A 52 -58.59 -25.77 42.24
C LEU A 52 -58.06 -25.05 40.98
N THR A 53 -58.64 -25.28 39.80
CA THR A 53 -58.10 -24.76 38.53
C THR A 53 -58.00 -23.22 38.54
N ALA A 54 -58.95 -22.54 39.17
CA ALA A 54 -58.94 -21.07 39.31
C ALA A 54 -57.78 -20.50 40.16
N ALA A 55 -57.08 -21.33 40.97
CA ALA A 55 -55.89 -20.93 41.70
C ALA A 55 -54.63 -20.94 40.83
N ILE A 56 -54.59 -21.80 39.79
CA ILE A 56 -53.39 -22.02 38.95
C ILE A 56 -53.40 -21.26 37.62
N THR A 57 -54.56 -20.82 37.12
CA THR A 57 -54.71 -20.17 35.80
C THR A 57 -53.89 -18.90 35.60
N ASN A 58 -53.48 -18.22 36.68
CA ASN A 58 -52.69 -16.98 36.63
C ASN A 58 -51.21 -17.16 37.05
N ILE A 59 -50.76 -18.39 37.31
CA ILE A 59 -49.38 -18.67 37.70
C ILE A 59 -48.48 -18.57 36.48
N LYS A 60 -47.53 -17.62 36.52
CA LYS A 60 -46.56 -17.35 35.45
C LYS A 60 -45.26 -18.12 35.61
N SER A 61 -44.74 -18.21 36.85
CA SER A 61 -43.52 -18.93 37.17
C SER A 61 -43.79 -20.04 38.17
N LEU A 62 -43.30 -21.24 37.89
CA LEU A 62 -43.39 -22.40 38.76
C LEU A 62 -42.02 -23.08 38.86
N ASN A 63 -41.41 -23.02 40.04
CA ASN A 63 -40.24 -23.82 40.36
C ASN A 63 -40.64 -24.97 41.30
N ILE A 64 -40.41 -26.19 40.83
CA ILE A 64 -40.68 -27.48 41.50
C ILE A 64 -39.50 -28.45 41.30
N SER A 65 -38.28 -27.93 41.19
CA SER A 65 -37.08 -28.77 41.05
C SER A 65 -36.73 -29.51 42.35
N GLU A 66 -36.06 -30.66 42.20
CA GLU A 66 -35.63 -31.57 43.29
C GLU A 66 -36.74 -32.16 44.19
N LYS A 67 -38.01 -31.84 43.92
CA LYS A 67 -39.19 -32.28 44.70
C LYS A 67 -39.52 -33.77 44.62
N ASN A 68 -38.68 -34.60 43.98
CA ASN A 68 -38.89 -36.05 43.81
C ASN A 68 -40.20 -36.41 43.07
N ILE A 69 -40.67 -35.53 42.19
CA ILE A 69 -41.86 -35.69 41.35
C ILE A 69 -41.56 -36.72 40.25
N SER A 70 -42.51 -37.63 40.00
CA SER A 70 -42.40 -38.69 38.98
C SER A 70 -43.38 -38.49 37.80
N ASN A 71 -44.46 -37.74 38.00
CA ASN A 71 -45.46 -37.42 36.99
C ASN A 71 -45.92 -35.95 37.12
N LEU A 72 -45.95 -35.21 35.99
CA LEU A 72 -46.38 -33.80 35.93
C LEU A 72 -47.76 -33.59 35.29
N ALA A 73 -48.58 -34.64 35.19
CA ALA A 73 -49.98 -34.50 34.75
C ALA A 73 -50.72 -33.41 35.55
N GLY A 74 -51.47 -32.57 34.84
CA GLY A 74 -52.10 -31.35 35.36
C GLY A 74 -51.32 -30.05 35.05
N ILE A 75 -50.01 -30.10 34.75
CA ILE A 75 -49.22 -28.91 34.40
C ILE A 75 -49.76 -28.15 33.17
N GLU A 76 -50.44 -28.84 32.27
CA GLU A 76 -51.01 -28.24 31.06
C GLU A 76 -52.13 -27.21 31.37
N ASP A 77 -52.81 -27.30 32.52
CA ASP A 77 -53.83 -26.32 32.91
C ASP A 77 -53.25 -25.02 33.52
N PHE A 78 -51.93 -24.94 33.69
CA PHE A 78 -51.22 -23.70 34.04
C PHE A 78 -51.04 -22.86 32.75
N GLU A 79 -52.15 -22.39 32.18
CA GLU A 79 -52.17 -21.80 30.82
C GLU A 79 -51.39 -20.47 30.72
N ALA A 80 -51.20 -19.74 31.83
CA ALA A 80 -50.41 -18.51 31.90
C ALA A 80 -48.89 -18.72 32.15
N LEU A 81 -48.42 -19.97 32.23
CA LEU A 81 -47.07 -20.31 32.66
C LEU A 81 -46.01 -19.90 31.62
N ASP A 82 -45.26 -18.83 31.90
CA ASP A 82 -44.16 -18.31 31.09
C ASP A 82 -42.77 -18.82 31.52
N ASN A 83 -42.65 -19.40 32.71
CA ASN A 83 -41.42 -20.01 33.25
C ASN A 83 -41.71 -21.29 34.05
N LEU A 84 -41.06 -22.41 33.69
CA LEU A 84 -41.12 -23.69 34.42
C LEU A 84 -39.71 -24.22 34.71
N ASP A 85 -39.42 -24.51 35.98
CA ASP A 85 -38.31 -25.38 36.39
C ASP A 85 -38.85 -26.61 37.11
N CYS A 86 -38.62 -27.78 36.51
CA CYS A 86 -38.95 -29.09 37.04
C CYS A 86 -37.74 -30.05 37.02
N SER A 87 -36.52 -29.49 37.05
CA SER A 87 -35.27 -30.25 37.06
C SER A 87 -35.07 -31.11 38.33
N GLY A 88 -34.11 -32.03 38.30
CA GLY A 88 -33.73 -32.85 39.47
C GLY A 88 -34.82 -33.83 39.94
N ASN A 89 -35.70 -34.26 39.03
CA ASN A 89 -36.89 -35.05 39.32
C ASN A 89 -36.81 -36.46 38.71
N LYS A 90 -37.93 -37.20 38.69
CA LYS A 90 -38.03 -38.59 38.22
C LYS A 90 -38.94 -38.73 37.00
N LEU A 91 -39.20 -37.63 36.30
CA LEU A 91 -40.11 -37.53 35.15
C LEU A 91 -39.64 -38.44 34.01
N THR A 92 -40.55 -39.26 33.48
CA THR A 92 -40.30 -40.07 32.26
C THR A 92 -40.99 -39.49 31.02
N LYS A 93 -41.92 -38.56 31.23
CA LYS A 93 -42.68 -37.80 30.23
C LYS A 93 -42.99 -36.41 30.80
N LEU A 94 -43.16 -35.43 29.92
CA LEU A 94 -43.62 -34.09 30.24
C LEU A 94 -44.57 -33.64 29.11
N GLY A 95 -45.79 -33.21 29.48
CA GLY A 95 -46.77 -32.66 28.54
C GLY A 95 -46.87 -31.16 28.74
N LEU A 96 -46.78 -30.37 27.67
CA LEU A 96 -46.75 -28.91 27.69
C LEU A 96 -47.59 -28.29 26.55
N SER A 97 -48.55 -29.04 26.01
CA SER A 97 -49.23 -28.71 24.75
C SER A 97 -50.13 -27.47 24.84
N LYS A 98 -50.62 -27.17 26.06
CA LYS A 98 -51.39 -25.97 26.40
C LYS A 98 -50.54 -24.79 26.86
N ASN A 99 -49.35 -25.01 27.43
CA ASN A 99 -48.48 -23.96 27.99
C ASN A 99 -47.76 -23.16 26.87
N THR A 100 -48.55 -22.63 25.94
CA THR A 100 -48.08 -22.03 24.67
C THR A 100 -47.32 -20.72 24.86
N VAL A 101 -47.45 -20.08 26.03
CA VAL A 101 -46.74 -18.86 26.42
C VAL A 101 -45.38 -19.12 27.09
N LEU A 102 -44.97 -20.37 27.26
CA LEU A 102 -43.74 -20.76 27.96
C LEU A 102 -42.48 -20.21 27.27
N THR A 103 -41.76 -19.32 27.95
CA THR A 103 -40.52 -18.66 27.48
C THR A 103 -39.25 -19.34 28.03
N PHE A 104 -39.31 -19.87 29.25
CA PHE A 104 -38.24 -20.62 29.89
C PHE A 104 -38.71 -22.01 30.30
N LEU A 105 -37.95 -23.05 29.92
CA LEU A 105 -38.15 -24.43 30.37
C LEU A 105 -36.84 -25.05 30.86
N SER A 106 -36.80 -25.37 32.15
CA SER A 106 -35.83 -26.29 32.75
C SER A 106 -36.53 -27.61 33.10
N CYS A 107 -36.09 -28.69 32.47
CA CYS A 107 -36.58 -30.06 32.66
C CYS A 107 -35.42 -31.08 32.70
N SER A 108 -34.21 -30.58 32.98
CA SER A 108 -32.97 -31.33 33.08
C SER A 108 -32.98 -32.34 34.23
N GLU A 109 -32.00 -33.25 34.26
CA GLU A 109 -31.74 -34.15 35.40
C GLU A 109 -32.98 -34.99 35.74
N ASN A 110 -33.50 -35.66 34.72
CA ASN A 110 -34.74 -36.43 34.74
C ASN A 110 -34.55 -37.75 33.92
N LYS A 111 -35.63 -38.49 33.65
CA LYS A 111 -35.58 -39.80 32.96
C LYS A 111 -36.40 -39.82 31.67
N MET A 112 -36.54 -38.67 31.01
CA MET A 112 -37.36 -38.53 29.80
C MET A 112 -36.67 -39.12 28.58
N ARG A 113 -37.41 -39.87 27.77
CA ARG A 113 -36.94 -40.48 26.50
C ARG A 113 -37.35 -39.70 25.25
N SER A 114 -38.28 -38.77 25.43
CA SER A 114 -38.85 -37.89 24.41
C SER A 114 -39.35 -36.61 25.08
N LEU A 115 -39.09 -35.46 24.46
CA LEU A 115 -39.63 -34.17 24.85
C LEU A 115 -40.30 -33.55 23.62
N ASN A 116 -41.48 -32.96 23.77
CA ASN A 116 -42.22 -32.30 22.69
C ASN A 116 -42.49 -30.85 23.08
N VAL A 117 -41.75 -29.92 22.46
CA VAL A 117 -41.88 -28.47 22.66
C VAL A 117 -42.51 -27.75 21.47
N SER A 118 -43.09 -28.49 20.51
CA SER A 118 -43.64 -27.95 19.24
C SER A 118 -44.81 -26.97 19.39
N LYS A 119 -45.39 -26.84 20.60
CA LYS A 119 -46.45 -25.86 20.92
C LYS A 119 -45.95 -24.65 21.69
N ASN A 120 -44.74 -24.71 22.24
CA ASN A 120 -44.13 -23.66 23.05
C ASN A 120 -43.28 -22.75 22.13
N THR A 121 -43.92 -22.20 21.09
CA THR A 121 -43.21 -21.54 19.96
C THR A 121 -42.54 -20.21 20.34
N VAL A 122 -42.86 -19.67 21.52
CA VAL A 122 -42.22 -18.48 22.11
C VAL A 122 -41.01 -18.79 22.99
N LEU A 123 -40.69 -20.08 23.21
CA LEU A 123 -39.60 -20.54 24.07
C LEU A 123 -38.25 -19.94 23.64
N SER A 124 -37.60 -19.21 24.55
CA SER A 124 -36.28 -18.59 24.38
C SER A 124 -35.16 -19.35 25.09
N VAL A 125 -35.46 -20.06 26.18
CA VAL A 125 -34.48 -20.87 26.93
C VAL A 125 -35.01 -22.29 27.10
N LEU A 126 -34.22 -23.28 26.67
CA LEU A 126 -34.52 -24.70 26.86
C LEU A 126 -33.34 -25.47 27.46
N PHE A 127 -33.50 -25.88 28.72
CA PHE A 127 -32.59 -26.80 29.40
C PHE A 127 -33.28 -28.16 29.59
N CYS A 128 -32.74 -29.19 28.94
CA CYS A 128 -33.23 -30.57 28.97
C CYS A 128 -32.07 -31.58 29.11
N TYR A 129 -30.94 -31.15 29.67
CA TYR A 129 -29.73 -31.94 29.81
C TYR A 129 -29.90 -33.08 30.82
N ASN A 130 -28.99 -34.07 30.81
CA ASN A 130 -28.99 -35.22 31.72
C ASN A 130 -30.35 -35.96 31.73
N ASN A 131 -30.70 -36.52 30.58
CA ASN A 131 -31.95 -37.26 30.31
C ASN A 131 -31.67 -38.48 29.40
N GLU A 132 -32.71 -39.18 28.92
CA GLU A 132 -32.58 -40.29 27.98
C GLU A 132 -33.03 -39.95 26.53
N LEU A 133 -33.07 -38.66 26.15
CA LEU A 133 -33.62 -38.22 24.86
C LEU A 133 -32.84 -38.83 23.68
N LYS A 134 -33.54 -39.56 22.80
CA LYS A 134 -32.97 -40.09 21.53
C LYS A 134 -33.09 -39.10 20.38
N THR A 135 -34.10 -38.25 20.43
CA THR A 135 -34.40 -37.19 19.47
C THR A 135 -34.91 -35.97 20.23
N LEU A 136 -34.69 -34.79 19.64
CA LEU A 136 -35.21 -33.51 20.11
C LEU A 136 -35.52 -32.67 18.87
N ASP A 137 -36.76 -32.21 18.75
CA ASP A 137 -37.20 -31.27 17.71
C ASP A 137 -37.41 -29.90 18.36
N VAL A 138 -36.63 -28.92 17.90
CA VAL A 138 -36.70 -27.51 18.29
C VAL A 138 -37.02 -26.58 17.10
N THR A 139 -37.39 -27.15 15.95
CA THR A 139 -37.59 -26.39 14.69
C THR A 139 -38.70 -25.34 14.80
N GLN A 140 -39.68 -25.56 15.68
CA GLN A 140 -40.79 -24.62 15.94
C GLN A 140 -40.44 -23.55 16.99
N ASN A 141 -39.35 -23.73 17.75
CA ASN A 141 -38.94 -22.84 18.84
C ASN A 141 -37.98 -21.76 18.31
N VAL A 142 -38.43 -21.04 17.28
CA VAL A 142 -37.65 -20.02 16.53
C VAL A 142 -37.27 -18.77 17.36
N LYS A 143 -37.55 -18.78 18.66
CA LYS A 143 -37.16 -17.73 19.61
C LYS A 143 -35.97 -18.13 20.49
N LEU A 144 -35.52 -19.40 20.47
CA LEU A 144 -34.41 -19.89 21.28
C LEU A 144 -33.14 -19.04 21.10
N THR A 145 -32.65 -18.51 22.22
CA THR A 145 -31.31 -17.94 22.42
C THR A 145 -30.38 -18.95 23.08
N ASP A 146 -30.93 -19.77 23.99
CA ASP A 146 -30.18 -20.70 24.84
C ASP A 146 -30.72 -22.13 24.70
N LEU A 147 -29.87 -23.08 24.32
CA LEU A 147 -30.23 -24.51 24.25
C LEU A 147 -29.16 -25.38 24.93
N ASN A 148 -29.56 -26.05 26.01
CA ASN A 148 -28.73 -27.06 26.68
C ASN A 148 -29.42 -28.43 26.68
N CYS A 149 -29.02 -29.28 25.72
CA CYS A 149 -29.50 -30.65 25.53
C CYS A 149 -28.40 -31.71 25.76
N SER A 150 -27.34 -31.35 26.49
CA SER A 150 -26.20 -32.23 26.76
C SER A 150 -26.55 -33.47 27.61
N ARG A 151 -25.64 -34.45 27.67
CA ARG A 151 -25.82 -35.71 28.44
C ARG A 151 -27.14 -36.40 28.10
N ASN A 152 -27.35 -36.64 26.82
CA ASN A 152 -28.52 -37.31 26.26
C ASN A 152 -28.06 -38.45 25.31
N LYS A 153 -28.94 -38.91 24.42
CA LYS A 153 -28.68 -40.01 23.47
C LYS A 153 -28.99 -39.56 22.03
N LEU A 154 -28.87 -38.26 21.74
CA LEU A 154 -29.19 -37.65 20.45
C LEU A 154 -28.19 -38.09 19.38
N ALA A 155 -28.68 -38.70 18.30
CA ALA A 155 -27.88 -39.04 17.11
C ALA A 155 -27.83 -37.90 16.08
N THR A 156 -28.83 -37.04 16.08
CA THR A 156 -28.94 -35.83 15.26
C THR A 156 -29.56 -34.70 16.10
N LEU A 157 -29.28 -33.46 15.69
CA LEU A 157 -29.88 -32.24 16.23
C LEU A 157 -29.98 -31.22 15.09
N ASP A 158 -31.17 -30.69 14.83
CA ASP A 158 -31.40 -29.60 13.88
C ASP A 158 -31.65 -28.31 14.68
N VAL A 159 -30.77 -27.32 14.49
CA VAL A 159 -30.89 -25.96 15.05
C VAL A 159 -31.02 -24.89 13.97
N THR A 160 -31.27 -25.28 12.71
CA THR A 160 -31.23 -24.37 11.54
C THR A 160 -32.33 -23.31 11.57
N GLN A 161 -33.43 -23.56 12.26
CA GLN A 161 -34.54 -22.61 12.45
C GLN A 161 -34.35 -21.69 13.66
N ASN A 162 -33.42 -22.02 14.56
CA ASN A 162 -33.16 -21.29 15.80
C ASN A 162 -32.11 -20.20 15.55
N THR A 163 -32.37 -19.32 14.58
CA THR A 163 -31.42 -18.30 14.08
C THR A 163 -30.99 -17.26 15.12
N LYS A 164 -31.70 -17.19 16.26
CA LYS A 164 -31.40 -16.35 17.42
C LYS A 164 -30.42 -16.96 18.43
N LEU A 165 -30.02 -18.22 18.25
CA LEU A 165 -29.24 -18.97 19.24
C LEU A 165 -27.86 -18.31 19.45
N THR A 166 -27.57 -17.92 20.69
CA THR A 166 -26.26 -17.42 21.16
C THR A 166 -25.46 -18.52 21.84
N ASP A 167 -26.14 -19.44 22.53
CA ASP A 167 -25.53 -20.43 23.40
C ASP A 167 -26.07 -21.84 23.11
N LEU A 168 -25.17 -22.72 22.65
CA LEU A 168 -25.49 -24.11 22.32
C LEU A 168 -24.60 -25.09 23.10
N SER A 169 -25.23 -25.83 24.00
CA SER A 169 -24.63 -26.95 24.73
C SER A 169 -25.30 -28.27 24.33
N CYS A 170 -24.58 -29.09 23.58
CA CYS A 170 -25.02 -30.40 23.09
C CYS A 170 -24.03 -31.54 23.43
N TYR A 171 -23.12 -31.30 24.38
CA TYR A 171 -22.05 -32.23 24.74
C TYR A 171 -22.53 -33.58 25.31
N THR A 172 -21.67 -34.61 25.26
CA THR A 172 -21.99 -35.99 25.69
C THR A 172 -23.28 -36.50 25.03
N ASN A 173 -23.26 -36.61 23.70
CA ASN A 173 -24.35 -37.13 22.88
C ASN A 173 -23.77 -38.14 21.85
N LYS A 174 -24.45 -38.37 20.73
CA LYS A 174 -24.02 -39.24 19.62
C LYS A 174 -24.08 -38.52 18.26
N LEU A 175 -23.90 -37.20 18.26
CA LEU A 175 -23.97 -36.40 17.04
C LEU A 175 -22.80 -36.74 16.11
N VAL A 176 -23.10 -37.21 14.90
CA VAL A 176 -22.11 -37.46 13.83
C VAL A 176 -21.89 -36.21 12.97
N THR A 177 -22.89 -35.35 12.90
CA THR A 177 -22.87 -34.03 12.26
C THR A 177 -23.60 -33.01 13.12
N LEU A 178 -23.26 -31.73 12.94
CA LEU A 178 -23.93 -30.59 13.55
C LEU A 178 -23.86 -29.40 12.57
N ASP A 179 -25.01 -28.90 12.11
CA ASP A 179 -25.08 -27.71 11.26
C ASP A 179 -25.48 -26.50 12.12
N VAL A 180 -24.54 -25.56 12.28
CA VAL A 180 -24.75 -24.26 12.95
C VAL A 180 -24.71 -23.08 11.97
N SER A 181 -24.78 -23.33 10.65
CA SER A 181 -24.62 -22.32 9.60
C SER A 181 -25.70 -21.24 9.56
N LYS A 182 -26.80 -21.41 10.31
CA LYS A 182 -27.90 -20.45 10.46
C LYS A 182 -27.89 -19.71 11.80
N ASN A 183 -27.06 -20.15 12.74
CA ASN A 183 -26.94 -19.58 14.08
C ASN A 183 -25.83 -18.52 14.05
N THR A 184 -26.01 -17.48 13.23
CA THR A 184 -25.00 -16.42 12.99
C THR A 184 -24.79 -15.49 14.18
N SER A 185 -25.58 -15.65 15.25
CA SER A 185 -25.45 -14.95 16.53
C SER A 185 -24.73 -15.79 17.60
N LEU A 186 -24.27 -17.01 17.26
CA LEU A 186 -23.68 -17.95 18.20
C LEU A 186 -22.39 -17.39 18.79
N TYR A 187 -22.39 -17.19 20.10
CA TYR A 187 -21.32 -16.65 20.94
C TYR A 187 -20.51 -17.79 21.59
N ASN A 188 -21.19 -18.88 21.94
CA ASN A 188 -20.65 -19.98 22.74
C ASN A 188 -21.15 -21.35 22.21
N LEU A 189 -20.22 -22.26 21.88
CA LEU A 189 -20.52 -23.59 21.35
C LEU A 189 -19.80 -24.69 22.12
N ILE A 190 -20.58 -25.57 22.76
CA ILE A 190 -20.10 -26.68 23.59
C ILE A 190 -20.64 -28.00 23.02
N CYS A 191 -19.88 -28.61 22.11
CA CYS A 191 -20.21 -29.86 21.40
C CYS A 191 -19.27 -31.04 21.73
N ILE A 192 -18.55 -30.93 22.85
CA ILE A 192 -17.65 -31.92 23.47
C ILE A 192 -18.25 -33.35 23.48
N GLN A 193 -17.43 -34.40 23.37
CA GLN A 193 -17.88 -35.81 23.53
C GLN A 193 -19.05 -36.16 22.60
N ASN A 194 -18.79 -36.09 21.30
CA ASN A 194 -19.69 -36.50 20.23
C ASN A 194 -18.90 -37.35 19.21
N GLN A 195 -19.43 -37.54 18.01
CA GLN A 195 -18.81 -38.31 16.92
C GLN A 195 -18.60 -37.43 15.67
N LEU A 196 -18.40 -36.12 15.89
CA LEU A 196 -18.29 -35.13 14.82
C LEU A 196 -17.00 -35.34 14.04
N LYS A 197 -17.12 -35.61 12.74
CA LYS A 197 -15.99 -35.76 11.80
C LYS A 197 -15.62 -34.46 11.09
N SER A 198 -16.54 -33.50 11.08
CA SER A 198 -16.34 -32.13 10.63
C SER A 198 -17.27 -31.19 11.40
N LEU A 199 -16.89 -29.92 11.48
CA LEU A 199 -17.67 -28.84 12.09
C LEU A 199 -17.43 -27.58 11.25
N ASN A 200 -18.49 -27.03 10.65
CA ASN A 200 -18.40 -25.84 9.79
C ASN A 200 -18.81 -24.59 10.59
N LEU A 201 -17.84 -23.73 10.90
CA LEU A 201 -18.04 -22.52 11.70
C LEU A 201 -17.95 -21.21 10.87
N SER A 202 -17.92 -21.32 9.54
CA SER A 202 -17.68 -20.20 8.61
C SER A 202 -18.72 -19.08 8.67
N GLN A 203 -19.90 -19.32 9.26
CA GLN A 203 -20.97 -18.33 9.41
C GLN A 203 -21.08 -17.79 10.85
N ASN A 204 -20.29 -18.32 11.79
CA ASN A 204 -20.39 -18.04 13.22
C ASN A 204 -19.29 -17.05 13.66
N SER A 205 -19.18 -15.92 12.96
CA SER A 205 -18.14 -14.90 13.18
C SER A 205 -18.25 -14.16 14.52
N THR A 206 -19.36 -14.33 15.23
CA THR A 206 -19.62 -13.86 16.60
C THR A 206 -19.00 -14.73 17.69
N LEU A 207 -18.52 -15.93 17.37
CA LEU A 207 -18.12 -16.96 18.34
C LEU A 207 -16.88 -16.53 19.14
N GLU A 208 -16.98 -16.55 20.47
CA GLU A 208 -15.91 -16.19 21.41
C GLU A 208 -15.40 -17.40 22.21
N ASN A 209 -16.26 -18.39 22.49
CA ASN A 209 -15.89 -19.66 23.13
C ASN A 209 -16.24 -20.88 22.26
N LEU A 210 -15.27 -21.77 22.03
CA LEU A 210 -15.47 -23.04 21.32
C LEU A 210 -14.88 -24.22 22.12
N GLN A 211 -15.74 -25.13 22.53
CA GLN A 211 -15.37 -26.41 23.14
C GLN A 211 -15.89 -27.56 22.26
N CYS A 212 -15.00 -28.14 21.45
CA CYS A 212 -15.29 -29.24 20.52
C CYS A 212 -14.40 -30.48 20.75
N TYR A 213 -13.75 -30.56 21.90
CA TYR A 213 -12.83 -31.64 22.25
C TYR A 213 -13.51 -33.02 22.40
N ASN A 214 -12.72 -34.10 22.28
CA ASN A 214 -13.20 -35.49 22.31
C ASN A 214 -14.27 -35.75 21.21
N ASN A 215 -13.80 -35.67 19.97
CA ASN A 215 -14.57 -35.88 18.73
C ASN A 215 -13.68 -36.59 17.68
N GLU A 216 -14.13 -36.67 16.42
CA GLU A 216 -13.36 -37.25 15.31
C GLU A 216 -12.87 -36.21 14.28
N LEU A 217 -12.70 -34.94 14.68
CA LEU A 217 -12.37 -33.85 13.76
C LEU A 217 -10.96 -34.03 13.19
N ALA A 218 -10.86 -34.26 11.87
CA ALA A 218 -9.59 -34.29 11.15
C ALA A 218 -9.12 -32.89 10.70
N PHE A 219 -10.04 -31.92 10.65
CA PHE A 219 -9.80 -30.54 10.22
C PHE A 219 -10.79 -29.60 10.91
N LEU A 220 -10.34 -28.37 11.19
CA LEU A 220 -11.13 -27.31 11.81
C LEU A 220 -10.70 -25.95 11.22
N ASP A 221 -11.59 -25.31 10.44
CA ASP A 221 -11.37 -23.94 9.93
C ASP A 221 -11.94 -22.93 10.92
N LEU A 222 -11.07 -22.04 11.42
CA LEU A 222 -11.40 -20.95 12.34
C LEU A 222 -11.19 -19.56 11.72
N SER A 223 -10.95 -19.48 10.41
CA SER A 223 -10.57 -18.25 9.69
C SER A 223 -11.57 -17.09 9.80
N GLN A 224 -12.84 -17.41 10.06
CA GLN A 224 -13.93 -16.43 10.22
C GLN A 224 -14.25 -16.11 11.69
N ASN A 225 -13.79 -16.94 12.63
CA ASN A 225 -14.13 -16.86 14.06
C ASN A 225 -13.13 -15.94 14.79
N LYS A 226 -12.99 -14.70 14.29
CA LYS A 226 -11.92 -13.77 14.68
C LYS A 226 -12.06 -13.22 16.11
N LYS A 227 -13.23 -13.37 16.72
CA LYS A 227 -13.50 -13.01 18.13
C LYS A 227 -13.14 -14.11 19.14
N LEU A 228 -12.70 -15.29 18.69
CA LEU A 228 -12.44 -16.43 19.56
C LEU A 228 -11.37 -16.09 20.62
N THR A 229 -11.73 -16.24 21.91
CA THR A 229 -10.87 -15.97 23.07
C THR A 229 -10.46 -17.26 23.80
N ASN A 230 -11.30 -18.31 23.77
CA ASN A 230 -10.97 -19.65 24.28
C ASN A 230 -11.28 -20.73 23.24
N LEU A 231 -10.34 -21.67 23.07
CA LEU A 231 -10.42 -22.79 22.14
C LEU A 231 -10.03 -24.11 22.82
N GLU A 232 -10.94 -25.06 22.89
CA GLU A 232 -10.71 -26.40 23.42
C GLU A 232 -11.08 -27.45 22.34
N CYS A 233 -10.06 -27.93 21.62
CA CYS A 233 -10.17 -28.89 20.53
C CYS A 233 -9.31 -30.15 20.73
N GLN A 234 -8.88 -30.41 21.96
CA GLN A 234 -8.11 -31.59 22.37
C GLN A 234 -8.83 -32.93 22.10
N TYR A 235 -8.12 -34.06 22.15
CA TYR A 235 -8.68 -35.40 21.83
C TYR A 235 -9.44 -35.43 20.49
N ASN A 236 -8.76 -35.06 19.41
CA ASN A 236 -9.30 -35.07 18.05
C ASN A 236 -8.28 -35.71 17.09
N LYS A 237 -8.44 -35.50 15.78
CA LYS A 237 -7.59 -36.07 14.72
C LYS A 237 -6.94 -34.96 13.87
N LEU A 238 -6.80 -33.76 14.43
CA LEU A 238 -6.33 -32.58 13.71
C LEU A 238 -4.85 -32.74 13.33
N THR A 239 -4.54 -32.67 12.04
CA THR A 239 -3.16 -32.68 11.51
C THR A 239 -2.61 -31.28 11.27
N LEU A 240 -3.49 -30.28 11.18
CA LEU A 240 -3.17 -28.86 11.03
C LEU A 240 -4.20 -28.01 11.80
N LEU A 241 -3.75 -26.94 12.45
CA LEU A 241 -4.58 -25.94 13.10
C LEU A 241 -4.03 -24.54 12.79
N ASN A 242 -4.78 -23.74 12.03
CA ASN A 242 -4.38 -22.39 11.64
C ASN A 242 -5.07 -21.33 12.50
N LEU A 243 -4.30 -20.65 13.35
CA LEU A 243 -4.77 -19.68 14.33
C LEU A 243 -4.50 -18.22 13.94
N THR A 244 -3.96 -17.97 12.75
CA THR A 244 -3.47 -16.65 12.29
C THR A 244 -4.54 -15.57 12.15
N GLN A 245 -5.83 -15.92 12.25
CA GLN A 245 -6.96 -14.97 12.24
C GLN A 245 -7.60 -14.80 13.63
N ASN A 246 -7.22 -15.62 14.61
CA ASN A 246 -7.83 -15.70 15.94
C ASN A 246 -6.98 -14.93 16.95
N ILE A 247 -6.65 -13.68 16.60
CA ILE A 247 -5.68 -12.82 17.30
C ILE A 247 -6.07 -12.51 18.76
N ASN A 248 -7.34 -12.69 19.11
CA ASN A 248 -7.91 -12.44 20.44
C ASN A 248 -7.83 -13.66 21.38
N LEU A 249 -7.22 -14.77 20.96
CA LEU A 249 -7.07 -15.97 21.81
C LEU A 249 -6.25 -15.69 23.06
N ILE A 250 -6.83 -16.05 24.22
CA ILE A 250 -6.25 -15.96 25.56
C ILE A 250 -5.84 -17.35 26.06
N SER A 251 -6.62 -18.38 25.73
CA SER A 251 -6.41 -19.77 26.13
C SER A 251 -6.62 -20.73 24.95
N ILE A 252 -5.73 -21.71 24.82
CA ILE A 252 -5.88 -22.82 23.87
C ILE A 252 -5.52 -24.17 24.51
N GLN A 253 -6.38 -25.16 24.26
CA GLN A 253 -6.14 -26.58 24.52
C GLN A 253 -6.30 -27.35 23.20
N CYS A 254 -5.18 -27.82 22.64
CA CYS A 254 -5.12 -28.61 21.40
C CYS A 254 -4.32 -29.91 21.57
N GLN A 255 -4.07 -30.33 22.81
CA GLN A 255 -3.39 -31.57 23.15
C GLN A 255 -4.08 -32.83 22.62
N ASP A 256 -3.35 -33.95 22.58
CA ASP A 256 -3.87 -35.25 22.13
C ASP A 256 -4.49 -35.17 20.71
N ASN A 257 -3.68 -34.72 19.76
CA ASN A 257 -4.01 -34.54 18.34
C ASN A 257 -2.84 -35.06 17.46
N GLN A 258 -2.79 -34.68 16.18
CA GLN A 258 -1.79 -35.13 15.21
C GLN A 258 -1.04 -33.94 14.56
N LEU A 259 -0.95 -32.82 15.28
CA LEU A 259 -0.40 -31.56 14.77
C LEU A 259 1.12 -31.68 14.62
N THR A 260 1.63 -31.46 13.41
CA THR A 260 3.08 -31.44 13.12
C THR A 260 3.70 -30.06 13.28
N THR A 261 2.87 -29.01 13.24
CA THR A 261 3.23 -27.61 13.51
C THR A 261 1.99 -26.82 13.96
N VAL A 262 2.19 -25.83 14.83
CA VAL A 262 1.21 -24.79 15.17
C VAL A 262 1.95 -23.46 15.23
N ASN A 263 1.30 -22.38 14.78
CA ASN A 263 1.87 -21.04 14.74
C ASN A 263 1.08 -20.09 15.66
N PHE A 264 1.73 -19.62 16.74
CA PHE A 264 1.14 -18.72 17.74
C PHE A 264 1.55 -17.24 17.56
N SER A 265 2.30 -16.90 16.51
CA SER A 265 2.93 -15.58 16.31
C SER A 265 1.98 -14.38 16.15
N GLN A 266 0.68 -14.64 15.98
CA GLN A 266 -0.37 -13.61 15.84
C GLN A 266 -1.27 -13.54 17.09
N ASN A 267 -1.10 -14.46 18.04
CA ASN A 267 -2.01 -14.68 19.16
C ASN A 267 -1.42 -14.05 20.44
N ASN A 268 -1.11 -12.75 20.35
CA ASN A 268 -0.30 -12.01 21.32
C ASN A 268 -0.96 -11.85 22.70
N ALA A 269 -2.24 -12.22 22.84
CA ALA A 269 -3.00 -12.21 24.09
C ALA A 269 -2.97 -13.56 24.84
N LEU A 270 -2.35 -14.61 24.29
CA LEU A 270 -2.30 -15.92 24.93
C LEU A 270 -1.62 -15.87 26.31
N THR A 271 -2.31 -16.37 27.33
CA THR A 271 -1.79 -16.58 28.69
C THR A 271 -1.58 -18.06 29.00
N ASN A 272 -2.30 -18.96 28.33
CA ASN A 272 -2.22 -20.41 28.52
C ASN A 272 -2.22 -21.17 27.18
N ILE A 273 -1.29 -22.12 27.03
CA ILE A 273 -1.17 -23.00 25.86
C ILE A 273 -0.97 -24.44 26.34
N ASP A 274 -1.88 -25.35 25.98
CA ASP A 274 -1.67 -26.81 26.08
C ASP A 274 -1.68 -27.43 24.67
N CYS A 275 -0.51 -27.88 24.22
CA CYS A 275 -0.27 -28.56 22.94
C CYS A 275 0.44 -29.91 23.12
N ARG A 276 0.29 -30.54 24.29
CA ARG A 276 0.88 -31.86 24.60
C ARG A 276 0.44 -32.97 23.65
N ASN A 277 1.15 -34.10 23.65
CA ASN A 277 0.78 -35.32 22.93
C ASN A 277 0.40 -35.05 21.46
N ASN A 278 1.36 -34.50 20.72
CA ASN A 278 1.23 -34.13 19.30
C ASN A 278 2.50 -34.57 18.55
N GLN A 279 2.74 -34.04 17.34
CA GLN A 279 3.88 -34.38 16.48
C GLN A 279 4.75 -33.16 16.20
N LEU A 280 4.76 -32.17 17.10
CA LEU A 280 5.46 -30.89 16.91
C LEU A 280 6.98 -31.12 16.90
N THR A 281 7.64 -30.69 15.83
CA THR A 281 9.11 -30.73 15.69
C THR A 281 9.77 -29.40 16.06
N THR A 282 9.00 -28.31 15.99
CA THR A 282 9.36 -26.97 16.45
C THR A 282 8.15 -26.32 17.14
N LEU A 283 8.44 -25.40 18.07
CA LEU A 283 7.44 -24.58 18.75
C LEU A 283 8.06 -23.19 19.01
N ASP A 284 7.45 -22.15 18.44
CA ASP A 284 7.80 -20.75 18.67
C ASP A 284 6.67 -20.08 19.45
N VAL A 285 7.03 -19.49 20.59
CA VAL A 285 6.14 -18.72 21.47
C VAL A 285 6.67 -17.30 21.72
N SER A 286 7.68 -16.84 20.98
CA SER A 286 8.39 -15.57 21.21
C SER A 286 7.51 -14.31 21.12
N ALA A 287 6.40 -14.39 20.38
CA ALA A 287 5.40 -13.33 20.30
C ALA A 287 4.49 -13.24 21.54
N ASN A 288 4.33 -14.34 22.27
CA ASN A 288 3.30 -14.51 23.31
C ASN A 288 3.81 -13.99 24.67
N LYS A 289 4.09 -12.69 24.75
CA LYS A 289 4.72 -12.06 25.93
C LYS A 289 3.86 -12.11 27.20
N THR A 290 2.56 -12.34 27.06
CA THR A 290 1.58 -12.57 28.14
C THR A 290 1.51 -14.01 28.63
N LEU A 291 2.21 -14.95 28.01
CA LEU A 291 2.17 -16.38 28.33
C LEU A 291 2.62 -16.63 29.78
N THR A 292 1.71 -17.15 30.60
CA THR A 292 1.98 -17.51 32.00
C THR A 292 2.16 -19.02 32.19
N GLU A 293 1.51 -19.85 31.38
CA GLU A 293 1.54 -21.31 31.51
C GLU A 293 1.65 -21.97 30.12
N LEU A 294 2.53 -22.97 29.99
CA LEU A 294 2.78 -23.69 28.73
C LEU A 294 2.97 -25.19 28.99
N ALA A 295 2.19 -26.03 28.31
CA ALA A 295 2.34 -27.47 28.31
C ALA A 295 2.55 -27.98 26.87
N CYS A 296 3.72 -28.58 26.61
CA CYS A 296 4.16 -29.04 25.28
C CYS A 296 4.86 -30.42 25.32
N SER A 297 4.75 -31.14 26.44
CA SER A 297 5.26 -32.50 26.59
C SER A 297 4.65 -33.53 25.63
N GLY A 298 5.36 -34.64 25.38
CA GLY A 298 4.92 -35.66 24.43
C GLY A 298 4.93 -35.17 22.99
N ASN A 299 6.05 -34.60 22.56
CA ASN A 299 6.27 -34.06 21.21
C ASN A 299 7.67 -34.45 20.68
N GLN A 300 8.12 -33.86 19.57
CA GLN A 300 9.40 -34.13 18.91
C GLN A 300 10.31 -32.89 18.90
N LEU A 301 10.14 -31.99 19.88
CA LEU A 301 10.83 -30.71 19.96
C LEU A 301 12.31 -30.91 20.29
N LYS A 302 13.20 -30.23 19.54
CA LYS A 302 14.66 -30.31 19.72
C LYS A 302 15.29 -29.12 20.41
N LYS A 303 14.67 -27.95 20.31
CA LYS A 303 15.07 -26.72 21.00
C LYS A 303 13.82 -25.98 21.46
N LEU A 304 13.92 -25.31 22.61
CA LEU A 304 12.89 -24.40 23.12
C LEU A 304 13.55 -23.13 23.66
N ASP A 305 12.97 -21.98 23.32
CA ASP A 305 13.44 -20.67 23.78
C ASP A 305 12.25 -19.86 24.30
N PHE A 306 12.29 -19.53 25.60
CA PHE A 306 11.30 -18.73 26.30
C PHE A 306 11.83 -17.34 26.67
N SER A 307 13.00 -16.93 26.17
CA SER A 307 13.65 -15.67 26.59
C SER A 307 12.88 -14.39 26.25
N ASN A 308 11.81 -14.50 25.47
CA ASN A 308 10.85 -13.44 25.16
C ASN A 308 9.53 -13.53 25.95
N ASN A 309 9.41 -14.47 26.90
CA ASN A 309 8.20 -14.76 27.68
C ASN A 309 8.40 -14.46 29.19
N PRO A 310 8.69 -13.20 29.59
CA PRO A 310 9.01 -12.85 30.99
C PRO A 310 7.87 -13.11 31.99
N SER A 311 6.64 -13.26 31.49
CA SER A 311 5.43 -13.57 32.26
C SER A 311 5.32 -15.05 32.67
N LEU A 312 6.16 -15.93 32.15
CA LEU A 312 6.03 -17.39 32.30
C LEU A 312 6.24 -17.82 33.76
N LYS A 313 5.22 -18.49 34.33
CA LYS A 313 5.17 -18.95 35.73
C LYS A 313 5.49 -20.42 35.89
N GLY A 314 5.42 -21.19 34.82
CA GLY A 314 5.90 -22.56 34.77
C GLY A 314 5.51 -23.24 33.47
N PHE A 315 6.21 -24.34 33.17
CA PHE A 315 5.99 -25.08 31.94
C PHE A 315 6.28 -26.57 32.10
N ASP A 316 5.68 -27.36 31.20
CA ASP A 316 5.97 -28.77 31.01
C ASP A 316 6.42 -29.01 29.56
N CYS A 317 7.69 -29.38 29.40
CA CYS A 317 8.28 -29.82 28.14
C CYS A 317 8.93 -31.21 28.26
N SER A 318 8.43 -32.04 29.19
CA SER A 318 8.87 -33.44 29.35
C SER A 318 8.61 -34.29 28.09
N ASN A 319 9.21 -35.47 27.98
CA ASN A 319 9.02 -36.42 26.88
C ASN A 319 9.13 -35.76 25.48
N ASN A 320 10.34 -35.31 25.16
CA ASN A 320 10.70 -34.59 23.95
C ASN A 320 12.16 -34.94 23.55
N GLN A 321 12.69 -34.29 22.51
CA GLN A 321 14.04 -34.52 21.96
C GLN A 321 15.00 -33.35 22.25
N LEU A 322 14.79 -32.62 23.35
CA LEU A 322 15.48 -31.35 23.60
C LEU A 322 16.99 -31.55 23.78
N THR A 323 17.78 -30.84 22.96
CA THR A 323 19.22 -30.64 23.18
C THR A 323 19.49 -29.31 23.88
N ASP A 324 18.62 -28.31 23.70
CA ASP A 324 18.79 -26.95 24.19
C ASP A 324 17.47 -26.40 24.75
N LEU A 325 17.54 -25.75 25.92
CA LEU A 325 16.42 -25.05 26.54
C LEU A 325 16.90 -23.69 27.10
N ASN A 326 16.24 -22.60 26.71
CA ASN A 326 16.56 -21.24 27.16
C ASN A 326 15.39 -20.63 27.95
N ILE A 327 15.65 -20.27 29.21
CA ILE A 327 14.73 -19.65 30.17
C ILE A 327 15.27 -18.33 30.75
N LYS A 328 16.23 -17.69 30.07
CA LYS A 328 16.67 -16.32 30.39
C LYS A 328 15.48 -15.37 30.45
N ASN A 329 15.57 -14.29 31.22
CA ASN A 329 14.48 -13.32 31.50
C ASN A 329 13.20 -13.88 32.19
N CYS A 330 12.98 -15.20 32.27
CA CYS A 330 11.75 -15.82 32.79
C CYS A 330 11.69 -15.85 34.33
N ARG A 331 11.87 -14.71 34.99
CA ARG A 331 12.06 -14.60 36.45
C ARG A 331 10.82 -14.92 37.30
N SER A 332 9.69 -15.23 36.66
CA SER A 332 8.42 -15.58 37.33
C SER A 332 8.20 -17.08 37.50
N ILE A 333 9.13 -17.95 37.05
CA ILE A 333 8.95 -19.41 37.08
C ILE A 333 8.97 -19.96 38.51
N HIS A 334 7.93 -20.73 38.85
CA HIS A 334 7.80 -21.51 40.09
C HIS A 334 7.92 -23.03 39.89
N TYR A 335 7.68 -23.54 38.68
CA TYR A 335 7.78 -24.98 38.36
C TYR A 335 8.27 -25.22 36.92
N ILE A 336 9.03 -26.32 36.75
CA ILE A 336 9.60 -26.76 35.47
C ILE A 336 9.51 -28.28 35.43
N PHE A 337 8.92 -28.83 34.35
CA PHE A 337 8.98 -30.26 34.04
C PHE A 337 9.75 -30.46 32.73
N THR A 338 10.82 -31.25 32.79
CA THR A 338 11.81 -31.49 31.72
C THR A 338 12.20 -32.97 31.60
N GLU A 339 11.54 -33.84 32.36
CA GLU A 339 11.73 -35.29 32.42
C GLU A 339 11.68 -35.93 31.02
N GLU A 340 12.29 -37.10 30.84
CA GLU A 340 12.26 -37.84 29.56
C GLU A 340 12.82 -37.07 28.33
N ASN A 341 13.70 -36.08 28.56
CA ASN A 341 14.55 -35.47 27.51
C ASN A 341 16.01 -35.98 27.67
N PRO A 342 16.40 -37.08 27.00
CA PRO A 342 17.67 -37.77 27.28
C PRO A 342 18.93 -36.98 26.87
N ASP A 343 18.83 -36.06 25.92
CA ASP A 343 19.97 -35.28 25.40
C ASP A 343 20.11 -33.88 26.05
N LEU A 344 19.19 -33.48 26.93
CA LEU A 344 19.14 -32.13 27.54
C LEU A 344 20.18 -31.97 28.66
N LYS A 345 21.42 -31.63 28.27
CA LYS A 345 22.58 -31.58 29.17
C LYS A 345 22.68 -30.29 30.01
N CYS A 346 22.07 -29.20 29.56
CA CYS A 346 22.08 -27.92 30.27
C CYS A 346 20.83 -27.08 29.97
N ILE A 347 20.55 -26.12 30.86
CA ILE A 347 19.51 -25.10 30.67
C ILE A 347 20.16 -23.73 30.76
N SER A 348 19.96 -22.91 29.72
CA SER A 348 20.35 -21.49 29.71
C SER A 348 19.38 -20.69 30.56
N ALA A 349 19.86 -20.04 31.62
CA ALA A 349 19.04 -19.30 32.58
C ALA A 349 19.71 -17.98 33.00
N ASP A 350 18.96 -17.10 33.66
CA ASP A 350 19.53 -15.96 34.37
C ASP A 350 20.25 -16.46 35.63
N PHE A 351 21.51 -16.08 35.84
CA PHE A 351 22.26 -16.40 37.05
C PHE A 351 22.54 -15.13 37.88
N ASP A 352 21.54 -14.66 38.64
CA ASP A 352 21.66 -13.49 39.53
C ASP A 352 21.97 -13.86 41.00
N GLY A 353 22.20 -15.15 41.28
CA GLY A 353 22.47 -15.67 42.62
C GLY A 353 21.22 -15.92 43.48
N LYS A 354 20.01 -15.65 42.99
CA LYS A 354 18.76 -16.05 43.67
C LYS A 354 18.21 -17.35 43.08
N PRO A 355 17.69 -18.27 43.91
CA PRO A 355 16.96 -19.41 43.39
C PRO A 355 15.62 -18.95 42.79
N TYR A 356 15.21 -19.56 41.68
CA TYR A 356 13.80 -19.60 41.27
C TYR A 356 12.99 -20.23 42.43
N ASP A 357 11.83 -19.66 42.79
CA ASP A 357 11.12 -19.99 44.05
C ASP A 357 10.30 -21.30 43.95
N GLY A 358 11.02 -22.40 43.78
CA GLY A 358 10.45 -23.68 43.38
C GLY A 358 10.22 -24.68 44.51
N ARG A 359 8.94 -24.93 44.79
CA ARG A 359 8.51 -26.21 45.40
C ARG A 359 8.24 -27.18 44.24
N ASN A 360 8.81 -28.39 44.31
CA ASN A 360 8.92 -29.37 43.21
C ASN A 360 9.92 -28.96 42.10
N MET A 361 11.19 -28.87 42.48
CA MET A 361 12.35 -28.80 41.58
C MET A 361 13.09 -30.16 41.58
N SER A 362 12.42 -31.23 41.18
CA SER A 362 12.79 -32.61 41.55
C SER A 362 13.99 -33.24 40.83
N ASP A 363 14.42 -32.75 39.66
CA ASP A 363 15.45 -33.44 38.84
C ASP A 363 16.69 -32.61 38.45
N PHE A 364 16.93 -31.49 39.15
CA PHE A 364 18.15 -30.67 38.98
C PHE A 364 19.45 -31.36 39.41
N SER A 365 19.39 -32.62 39.85
CA SER A 365 20.55 -33.48 40.08
C SER A 365 21.16 -34.04 38.79
N LYS A 366 20.43 -34.03 37.66
CA LYS A 366 20.90 -34.53 36.36
C LYS A 366 21.39 -33.45 35.39
N CYS A 367 20.77 -32.28 35.40
CA CYS A 367 21.01 -31.21 34.42
C CYS A 367 21.64 -29.98 35.07
N LYS A 368 22.69 -29.41 34.46
CA LYS A 368 23.32 -28.18 34.99
C LYS A 368 22.47 -26.95 34.64
N ILE A 369 21.89 -26.33 35.66
CA ILE A 369 21.59 -24.88 35.61
C ILE A 369 22.93 -24.15 35.47
N SER A 370 22.98 -23.09 34.67
CA SER A 370 24.14 -22.20 34.58
C SER A 370 25.40 -22.91 34.08
N CYS A 371 25.29 -23.53 32.90
CA CYS A 371 26.46 -23.65 32.03
C CYS A 371 26.83 -22.25 31.51
N VAL A 372 27.52 -21.46 32.34
CA VAL A 372 28.27 -20.29 31.88
C VAL A 372 29.46 -20.81 31.08
N GLU A 373 29.24 -21.00 29.78
CA GLU A 373 30.21 -20.83 28.68
C GLU A 373 29.51 -21.12 27.34
N MET A 374 28.57 -20.23 26.99
CA MET A 374 28.72 -19.56 25.71
C MET A 374 29.28 -18.18 26.03
N GLU A 375 30.31 -17.76 25.31
CA GLU A 375 30.88 -16.41 25.45
C GLU A 375 29.80 -15.32 25.23
N PRO A 376 30.01 -14.08 25.71
CA PRO A 376 29.20 -12.95 25.28
C PRO A 376 29.04 -12.98 23.76
N GLY A 377 27.80 -13.18 23.28
CA GLY A 377 27.53 -13.37 21.86
C GLY A 377 28.02 -12.15 21.09
N TYR A 378 29.06 -12.35 20.29
CA TYR A 378 29.65 -11.35 19.43
C TYR A 378 29.44 -11.79 17.98
N THR A 379 28.55 -11.10 17.31
CA THR A 379 28.33 -11.22 15.87
C THR A 379 29.53 -10.60 15.18
N VAL A 380 30.27 -11.40 14.40
CA VAL A 380 31.47 -10.93 13.70
C VAL A 380 31.06 -10.00 12.57
N ILE A 381 31.62 -8.79 12.55
CA ILE A 381 31.41 -7.77 11.51
C ILE A 381 32.78 -7.53 10.83
N PRO A 382 33.13 -8.29 9.77
CA PRO A 382 34.47 -8.19 9.15
C PRO A 382 34.70 -6.88 8.40
N ASP A 383 33.61 -6.21 7.97
CA ASP A 383 33.66 -4.94 7.28
C ASP A 383 33.70 -3.79 8.28
N VAL A 384 34.89 -3.18 8.42
CA VAL A 384 35.16 -2.05 9.31
C VAL A 384 34.31 -0.80 9.03
N ASN A 385 33.65 -0.71 7.87
CA ASN A 385 32.72 0.38 7.56
C ASN A 385 31.28 0.01 7.93
N PHE A 386 30.90 -1.27 7.86
CA PHE A 386 29.62 -1.75 8.41
C PHE A 386 29.61 -1.60 9.94
N GLU A 387 30.71 -1.96 10.60
CA GLU A 387 30.89 -1.77 12.04
C GLU A 387 30.80 -0.30 12.45
N LYS A 388 31.48 0.61 11.73
CA LYS A 388 31.33 2.07 11.94
C LYS A 388 29.89 2.54 11.77
N ALA A 389 29.11 1.95 10.86
CA ALA A 389 27.71 2.28 10.72
C ALA A 389 26.92 1.87 11.98
N LEU A 390 27.16 0.66 12.52
CA LEU A 390 26.54 0.20 13.77
C LEU A 390 26.94 1.06 14.98
N ILE A 391 28.20 1.52 15.05
CA ILE A 391 28.67 2.46 16.08
C ILE A 391 27.99 3.83 15.93
N ALA A 392 27.89 4.36 14.71
CA ALA A 392 27.23 5.65 14.43
C ALA A 392 25.72 5.60 14.76
N LEU A 393 25.07 4.46 14.51
CA LEU A 393 23.68 4.17 14.86
C LEU A 393 23.49 3.84 16.36
N LYS A 394 24.58 3.67 17.12
CA LYS A 394 24.61 3.31 18.55
C LYS A 394 24.10 1.90 18.87
N TYR A 395 24.14 1.00 17.89
CA TYR A 395 23.97 -0.44 18.10
C TYR A 395 25.26 -1.11 18.57
N ASP A 396 26.40 -0.46 18.33
CA ASP A 396 27.71 -0.83 18.86
C ASP A 396 28.42 0.37 19.53
N SER A 397 29.53 0.14 20.23
CA SER A 397 30.24 1.20 20.96
C SER A 397 31.74 0.93 21.16
N GLY A 398 32.57 1.81 20.59
CA GLY A 398 34.01 1.78 20.78
C GLY A 398 34.75 2.37 19.58
N GLU A 399 36.01 1.94 19.41
CA GLU A 399 36.62 1.85 18.09
C GLU A 399 36.21 0.51 17.45
N PRO A 400 36.10 0.40 16.11
CA PRO A 400 35.80 -0.86 15.42
C PRO A 400 36.78 -1.98 15.82
N ASP A 401 36.29 -3.09 16.40
CA ASP A 401 37.10 -4.24 16.84
C ASP A 401 36.73 -5.59 16.17
N GLY A 402 35.91 -5.52 15.11
CA GLY A 402 35.53 -6.60 14.19
C GLY A 402 34.23 -7.32 14.55
N LYS A 403 33.39 -6.77 15.43
CA LYS A 403 32.24 -7.48 16.04
C LYS A 403 31.28 -6.54 16.76
N VAL A 404 30.00 -6.91 16.78
CA VAL A 404 28.96 -6.25 17.60
C VAL A 404 28.39 -7.25 18.62
N PHE A 405 28.00 -6.78 19.80
CA PHE A 405 27.32 -7.63 20.78
C PHE A 405 25.93 -8.03 20.25
N THR A 406 25.71 -9.33 19.98
CA THR A 406 24.54 -9.87 19.27
C THR A 406 23.20 -9.43 19.89
N ALA A 407 23.14 -9.28 21.21
CA ALA A 407 21.93 -8.84 21.90
C ALA A 407 21.50 -7.40 21.56
N ASN A 408 22.41 -6.54 21.13
CA ASN A 408 22.10 -5.18 20.68
C ASN A 408 21.36 -5.18 19.33
N ILE A 409 21.72 -6.11 18.43
CA ILE A 409 21.22 -6.16 17.05
C ILE A 409 20.01 -7.07 16.85
N ALA A 410 19.86 -8.13 17.66
CA ALA A 410 18.82 -9.15 17.48
C ALA A 410 17.37 -8.63 17.53
N SER A 411 17.15 -7.42 18.09
CA SER A 411 15.83 -6.79 18.18
C SER A 411 15.53 -5.71 17.13
N ILE A 412 16.49 -5.39 16.26
CA ILE A 412 16.37 -4.34 15.25
C ILE A 412 15.43 -4.79 14.12
N THR A 413 14.36 -4.04 13.88
CA THR A 413 13.41 -4.29 12.79
C THR A 413 13.74 -3.52 11.51
N ASP A 414 14.46 -2.40 11.62
CA ASP A 414 14.72 -1.47 10.52
C ASP A 414 16.17 -0.98 10.63
N LEU A 415 16.98 -1.24 9.61
CA LEU A 415 18.41 -0.90 9.57
C LEU A 415 18.71 -0.06 8.34
N ASP A 416 19.25 1.15 8.54
CA ASP A 416 19.79 2.03 7.50
C ASP A 416 21.30 2.16 7.70
N VAL A 417 22.06 1.52 6.81
CA VAL A 417 23.52 1.61 6.71
C VAL A 417 23.93 2.15 5.34
N SER A 418 23.12 3.04 4.78
CA SER A 418 23.38 3.65 3.47
C SER A 418 24.58 4.61 3.50
N ASN A 419 25.33 4.68 2.40
CA ASN A 419 26.42 5.63 2.16
C ASN A 419 27.67 5.51 3.07
N TYR A 420 27.88 4.36 3.73
CA TYR A 420 29.03 4.13 4.63
C TYR A 420 30.29 3.57 3.94
N GLN A 421 30.25 3.28 2.63
CA GLN A 421 31.32 2.60 1.87
C GLN A 421 31.54 1.14 2.31
N ILE A 422 30.46 0.46 2.67
CA ILE A 422 30.42 -0.98 3.03
C ILE A 422 30.65 -1.82 1.77
N LYS A 423 31.36 -2.95 1.90
CA LYS A 423 31.56 -3.96 0.85
C LYS A 423 30.92 -5.30 1.20
N ASP A 424 31.01 -5.71 2.46
CA ASP A 424 30.44 -6.95 2.99
C ASP A 424 29.44 -6.65 4.12
N LEU A 425 28.29 -7.31 4.09
CA LEU A 425 27.24 -7.24 5.11
C LEU A 425 27.24 -8.46 6.04
N LYS A 426 28.27 -9.31 6.00
CA LYS A 426 28.41 -10.44 6.91
C LYS A 426 28.29 -10.03 8.38
N GLY A 427 27.54 -10.83 9.13
CA GLY A 427 27.01 -10.54 10.46
C GLY A 427 25.55 -10.06 10.44
N LEU A 428 25.01 -9.68 9.28
CA LEU A 428 23.58 -9.36 9.13
C LEU A 428 22.67 -10.56 9.39
N GLU A 429 23.18 -11.79 9.31
CA GLU A 429 22.49 -13.03 9.69
C GLU A 429 21.94 -13.06 11.13
N ASP A 430 22.54 -12.32 12.06
CA ASP A 430 22.10 -12.26 13.46
C ASP A 430 21.04 -11.16 13.73
N PHE A 431 20.67 -10.35 12.74
CA PHE A 431 19.58 -9.36 12.83
C PHE A 431 18.21 -10.06 12.68
N VAL A 432 17.91 -11.01 13.57
CA VAL A 432 16.77 -11.95 13.44
C VAL A 432 15.38 -11.30 13.39
N ALA A 433 15.24 -10.04 13.82
CA ALA A 433 13.99 -9.28 13.78
C ALA A 433 13.80 -8.42 12.51
N LEU A 434 14.76 -8.40 11.59
CA LEU A 434 14.86 -7.41 10.51
C LEU A 434 13.74 -7.53 9.45
N LYS A 435 13.11 -6.38 9.14
CA LYS A 435 11.98 -6.22 8.21
C LYS A 435 12.25 -5.18 7.12
N THR A 436 13.08 -4.18 7.40
CA THR A 436 13.55 -3.17 6.45
C THR A 436 15.08 -3.11 6.49
N LEU A 437 15.71 -3.21 5.33
CA LEU A 437 17.13 -2.93 5.15
C LEU A 437 17.30 -1.81 4.11
N ASP A 438 18.05 -0.78 4.43
CA ASP A 438 18.69 0.12 3.47
C ASP A 438 20.21 -0.05 3.57
N CYS A 439 20.81 -0.48 2.47
CA CYS A 439 22.26 -0.57 2.28
C CYS A 439 22.73 0.17 1.02
N SER A 440 21.96 1.17 0.56
CA SER A 440 22.24 1.91 -0.67
C SER A 440 23.48 2.80 -0.61
N GLY A 441 24.03 3.19 -1.76
CA GLY A 441 25.19 4.10 -1.84
C GLY A 441 26.50 3.52 -1.31
N ASN A 442 26.62 2.20 -1.31
CA ASN A 442 27.78 1.46 -0.79
C ASN A 442 28.59 0.83 -1.95
N LEU A 443 29.52 -0.07 -1.61
CA LEU A 443 30.44 -0.75 -2.52
C LEU A 443 30.18 -2.27 -2.53
N ILE A 444 28.93 -2.68 -2.34
CA ILE A 444 28.54 -4.10 -2.29
C ILE A 444 28.54 -4.66 -3.71
N GLU A 445 29.43 -5.62 -3.98
CA GLU A 445 29.58 -6.27 -5.31
C GLU A 445 28.58 -7.42 -5.52
N ASN A 446 28.03 -7.99 -4.45
CA ASN A 446 27.16 -9.18 -4.47
C ASN A 446 26.26 -9.19 -3.22
N LEU A 447 24.99 -9.59 -3.35
CA LEU A 447 24.09 -9.69 -2.20
C LEU A 447 23.14 -10.91 -2.28
N ASP A 448 23.22 -11.81 -1.31
CA ASP A 448 22.22 -12.83 -1.06
C ASP A 448 21.46 -12.49 0.23
N ILE A 449 20.14 -12.31 0.13
CA ILE A 449 19.28 -12.08 1.30
C ILE A 449 18.50 -13.33 1.72
N SER A 450 18.77 -14.50 1.14
CA SER A 450 17.95 -15.72 1.25
C SER A 450 17.60 -16.17 2.67
N GLU A 451 18.45 -15.89 3.64
CA GLU A 451 18.23 -16.28 5.04
C GLU A 451 17.39 -15.27 5.83
N TYR A 452 17.30 -14.01 5.39
CA TYR A 452 16.54 -12.92 6.00
C TYR A 452 15.03 -13.05 5.70
N LYS A 453 14.43 -14.18 6.09
CA LYS A 453 13.06 -14.59 5.73
C LYS A 453 11.96 -13.67 6.29
N ALA A 454 12.28 -12.85 7.29
CA ALA A 454 11.41 -11.82 7.84
C ALA A 454 11.37 -10.51 7.02
N LEU A 455 12.30 -10.32 6.07
CA LEU A 455 12.47 -9.06 5.34
C LEU A 455 11.26 -8.75 4.45
N THR A 456 10.70 -7.55 4.63
CA THR A 456 9.53 -7.01 3.92
C THR A 456 9.86 -5.88 2.96
N LYS A 457 11.01 -5.20 3.14
CA LYS A 457 11.52 -4.15 2.27
C LYS A 457 13.05 -4.21 2.19
N LEU A 458 13.58 -4.15 0.96
CA LEU A 458 15.01 -4.00 0.69
C LEU A 458 15.25 -2.77 -0.19
N ILE A 459 16.11 -1.87 0.26
CA ILE A 459 16.75 -0.83 -0.54
C ILE A 459 18.24 -1.19 -0.62
N CYS A 460 18.73 -1.44 -1.83
CA CYS A 460 20.12 -1.81 -2.13
C CYS A 460 20.66 -1.07 -3.38
N ALA A 461 19.97 -0.01 -3.79
CA ALA A 461 20.32 0.83 -4.93
C ALA A 461 21.71 1.48 -4.82
N LYS A 462 22.32 1.90 -5.93
CA LYS A 462 23.62 2.58 -5.96
C LYS A 462 24.72 1.76 -5.26
N ASN A 463 24.87 0.51 -5.69
CA ASN A 463 25.94 -0.39 -5.26
C ASN A 463 26.70 -0.87 -6.52
N GLN A 464 27.51 -1.92 -6.39
CA GLN A 464 28.29 -2.50 -7.48
C GLN A 464 27.80 -3.93 -7.81
N MET A 465 26.53 -4.22 -7.49
CA MET A 465 26.03 -5.59 -7.47
C MET A 465 25.95 -6.20 -8.86
N SER A 466 26.63 -7.33 -9.06
CA SER A 466 26.50 -8.15 -10.27
C SER A 466 25.36 -9.17 -10.15
N TYR A 467 25.06 -9.66 -8.93
CA TYR A 467 23.87 -10.47 -8.65
C TYR A 467 23.18 -10.08 -7.34
N LEU A 468 21.88 -10.35 -7.29
CA LEU A 468 21.01 -10.09 -6.14
C LEU A 468 20.03 -11.25 -5.97
N ILE A 469 20.17 -12.03 -4.88
CA ILE A 469 19.35 -13.23 -4.64
C ILE A 469 18.25 -12.93 -3.62
N VAL A 470 16.99 -12.92 -4.08
CA VAL A 470 15.78 -12.60 -3.27
C VAL A 470 14.76 -13.74 -3.19
N LYS A 471 15.01 -14.88 -3.85
CA LYS A 471 14.06 -15.98 -4.10
C LYS A 471 13.44 -16.64 -2.85
N ASN A 472 14.06 -16.53 -1.69
CA ASN A 472 13.53 -17.10 -0.44
C ASN A 472 12.68 -16.09 0.35
N ASN A 473 12.77 -14.80 0.04
CA ASN A 473 12.19 -13.68 0.80
C ASN A 473 10.74 -13.43 0.35
N LYS A 474 9.89 -14.44 0.55
CA LYS A 474 8.49 -14.48 0.10
C LYS A 474 7.61 -13.36 0.70
N ASN A 475 8.07 -12.76 1.80
CA ASN A 475 7.44 -11.64 2.50
C ASN A 475 7.82 -10.26 1.93
N LEU A 476 8.74 -10.19 0.96
CA LEU A 476 9.21 -8.94 0.37
C LEU A 476 8.06 -8.23 -0.39
N THR A 477 7.69 -7.05 0.10
CA THR A 477 6.63 -6.19 -0.46
C THR A 477 7.18 -5.02 -1.27
N ALA A 478 8.42 -4.60 -1.03
CA ALA A 478 9.10 -3.57 -1.80
C ALA A 478 10.58 -3.90 -2.02
N LEU A 479 11.05 -3.71 -3.25
CA LEU A 479 12.44 -3.91 -3.65
C LEU A 479 12.94 -2.72 -4.49
N TYR A 480 14.04 -2.11 -4.08
CA TYR A 480 14.67 -0.98 -4.77
C TYR A 480 16.16 -1.29 -4.96
N CYS A 481 16.50 -1.82 -6.14
CA CYS A 481 17.85 -2.26 -6.53
C CYS A 481 18.42 -1.46 -7.72
N GLN A 482 17.84 -0.29 -8.02
CA GLN A 482 18.25 0.54 -9.15
C GLN A 482 19.71 1.05 -9.06
N GLU A 483 20.31 1.39 -10.19
CA GLU A 483 21.72 1.84 -10.27
C GLU A 483 22.69 0.78 -9.72
N ASN A 484 22.71 -0.38 -10.37
CA ASN A 484 23.61 -1.52 -10.10
C ASN A 484 24.04 -2.16 -11.44
N TRP A 485 24.73 -3.30 -11.39
CA TRP A 485 25.18 -4.06 -12.56
C TRP A 485 24.50 -5.44 -12.67
N ILE A 486 23.27 -5.56 -12.18
CA ILE A 486 22.54 -6.83 -12.15
C ILE A 486 22.13 -7.21 -13.58
N ASP A 487 22.47 -8.43 -14.00
CA ASP A 487 22.03 -9.02 -15.28
C ASP A 487 20.82 -9.97 -15.12
N THR A 488 20.63 -10.53 -13.93
CA THR A 488 19.67 -11.59 -13.64
C THR A 488 19.01 -11.37 -12.26
N LEU A 489 17.67 -11.32 -12.24
CA LEU A 489 16.89 -11.05 -11.03
C LEU A 489 15.65 -11.96 -10.93
N ASP A 490 15.78 -13.11 -10.26
CA ASP A 490 14.65 -14.01 -9.99
C ASP A 490 13.78 -13.49 -8.82
N ILE A 491 12.68 -12.83 -9.19
CA ILE A 491 11.60 -12.38 -8.29
C ILE A 491 10.37 -13.31 -8.30
N SER A 492 10.44 -14.48 -8.94
CA SER A 492 9.27 -15.35 -9.20
C SER A 492 8.59 -15.87 -7.92
N ALA A 493 9.33 -15.92 -6.81
CA ALA A 493 8.86 -16.33 -5.49
C ALA A 493 8.27 -15.17 -4.67
N ASN A 494 8.62 -13.91 -4.97
CA ASN A 494 8.29 -12.71 -4.20
C ASN A 494 6.87 -12.21 -4.56
N LYS A 495 5.88 -13.08 -4.36
CA LYS A 495 4.47 -12.88 -4.80
C LYS A 495 3.72 -11.80 -4.01
N ALA A 496 4.30 -11.34 -2.89
CA ALA A 496 3.82 -10.21 -2.10
C ALA A 496 4.30 -8.83 -2.59
N LEU A 497 5.20 -8.80 -3.59
CA LEU A 497 5.83 -7.57 -4.09
C LEU A 497 4.79 -6.61 -4.70
N LYS A 498 4.74 -5.39 -4.17
CA LYS A 498 3.88 -4.27 -4.59
C LYS A 498 4.66 -3.17 -5.30
N GLU A 499 5.90 -2.96 -4.90
CA GLU A 499 6.80 -1.96 -5.46
C GLU A 499 8.08 -2.66 -5.92
N LEU A 500 8.45 -2.46 -7.17
CA LEU A 500 9.75 -2.85 -7.72
C LEU A 500 10.36 -1.63 -8.41
N ASN A 501 11.54 -1.21 -7.96
CA ASN A 501 12.45 -0.42 -8.76
C ASN A 501 13.74 -1.19 -9.03
N CYS A 502 14.00 -1.48 -10.30
CA CYS A 502 15.23 -2.06 -10.81
C CYS A 502 15.82 -1.23 -11.97
N GLU A 503 15.48 0.06 -12.07
CA GLU A 503 16.00 1.01 -13.06
C GLU A 503 17.54 0.97 -13.17
N SER A 504 18.11 1.29 -14.33
CA SER A 504 19.57 1.43 -14.52
C SER A 504 20.35 0.18 -14.07
N ASN A 505 20.04 -0.95 -14.71
CA ASN A 505 20.69 -2.26 -14.57
C ASN A 505 20.84 -2.87 -16.00
N SER A 506 20.90 -4.20 -16.15
CA SER A 506 20.82 -4.87 -17.46
C SER A 506 20.03 -6.18 -17.37
N ILE A 507 18.91 -6.13 -16.65
CA ILE A 507 18.09 -7.28 -16.27
C ILE A 507 17.16 -7.72 -17.41
N ASP A 508 17.10 -9.02 -17.71
CA ASP A 508 15.93 -9.63 -18.36
C ASP A 508 14.86 -9.96 -17.30
N LEU A 509 13.63 -9.43 -17.46
CA LEU A 509 12.70 -9.24 -16.35
C LEU A 509 11.34 -9.96 -16.55
N ASP A 510 11.11 -11.04 -15.80
CA ASP A 510 9.78 -11.65 -15.65
C ASP A 510 9.07 -11.17 -14.37
N VAL A 511 7.95 -10.45 -14.55
CA VAL A 511 7.04 -10.02 -13.46
C VAL A 511 5.75 -10.87 -13.38
N SER A 512 5.64 -11.96 -14.14
CA SER A 512 4.40 -12.76 -14.31
C SER A 512 3.81 -13.32 -13.01
N GLN A 513 4.65 -13.53 -11.99
CA GLN A 513 4.27 -14.05 -10.69
C GLN A 513 3.89 -12.93 -9.69
N ASN A 514 4.39 -11.71 -9.89
CA ASN A 514 4.32 -10.58 -8.97
C ASN A 514 3.00 -9.80 -9.17
N LYS A 515 1.89 -10.54 -9.07
CA LYS A 515 0.53 -10.07 -9.39
C LYS A 515 0.01 -8.96 -8.45
N ALA A 516 0.70 -8.73 -7.34
CA ALA A 516 0.41 -7.68 -6.37
C ALA A 516 1.08 -6.32 -6.70
N LEU A 517 1.92 -6.24 -7.76
CA LEU A 517 2.59 -5.00 -8.15
C LEU A 517 1.58 -3.86 -8.44
N LEU A 518 1.85 -2.71 -7.82
CA LEU A 518 1.17 -1.42 -7.96
C LEU A 518 2.08 -0.43 -8.72
N THR A 519 3.37 -0.42 -8.40
CA THR A 519 4.40 0.35 -9.09
C THR A 519 5.49 -0.59 -9.62
N LEU A 520 5.76 -0.51 -10.93
CA LEU A 520 6.89 -1.17 -11.57
C LEU A 520 7.76 -0.12 -12.27
N ARG A 521 9.03 -0.07 -11.87
CA ARG A 521 10.07 0.80 -12.42
C ARG A 521 11.22 -0.06 -12.93
N CYS A 522 11.38 -0.09 -14.24
CA CYS A 522 12.31 -0.96 -14.97
C CYS A 522 12.93 -0.24 -16.19
N GLY A 523 13.00 1.09 -16.15
CA GLY A 523 13.70 1.89 -17.17
C GLY A 523 15.19 1.56 -17.24
N TYR A 524 15.86 1.91 -18.35
CA TYR A 524 17.31 1.72 -18.51
C TYR A 524 17.81 0.29 -18.21
N ASN A 525 17.16 -0.75 -18.78
CA ASN A 525 17.52 -2.16 -18.58
C ASN A 525 17.83 -2.93 -19.87
N ASN A 526 17.79 -2.27 -21.03
CA ASN A 526 17.93 -2.87 -22.36
C ASN A 526 16.80 -3.87 -22.75
N LEU A 527 15.67 -3.88 -22.03
CA LEU A 527 14.55 -4.82 -22.22
C LEU A 527 14.03 -4.80 -23.67
N ASN A 528 13.91 -5.97 -24.29
CA ASN A 528 13.36 -6.13 -25.66
C ASN A 528 11.85 -6.46 -25.65
N LEU A 529 11.35 -6.99 -24.54
CA LEU A 529 9.97 -7.38 -24.28
C LEU A 529 9.63 -7.14 -22.80
N LEU A 530 8.36 -6.86 -22.49
CA LEU A 530 7.84 -6.75 -21.12
C LEU A 530 6.37 -7.19 -21.07
N ASP A 531 6.06 -8.33 -20.43
CA ASP A 531 4.68 -8.80 -20.21
C ASP A 531 4.13 -8.39 -18.82
N VAL A 532 3.44 -7.26 -18.77
CA VAL A 532 2.71 -6.80 -17.58
C VAL A 532 1.27 -7.33 -17.46
N SER A 533 0.81 -8.23 -18.34
CA SER A 533 -0.61 -8.66 -18.41
C SER A 533 -1.12 -9.42 -17.17
N LYS A 534 -0.21 -9.85 -16.28
CA LYS A 534 -0.54 -10.50 -15.00
C LYS A 534 -0.66 -9.50 -13.85
N ASN A 535 -0.06 -8.32 -13.98
CA ASN A 535 0.12 -7.30 -12.94
C ASN A 535 -1.05 -6.30 -12.99
N LYS A 536 -2.27 -6.82 -12.88
CA LYS A 536 -3.51 -6.06 -13.15
C LYS A 536 -3.81 -4.94 -12.15
N ALA A 537 -3.07 -4.92 -11.03
CA ALA A 537 -3.15 -3.89 -10.01
C ALA A 537 -2.21 -2.69 -10.24
N LEU A 538 -1.36 -2.72 -11.28
CA LEU A 538 -0.45 -1.62 -11.61
C LEU A 538 -1.19 -0.30 -11.79
N THR A 539 -0.81 0.69 -10.98
CA THR A 539 -1.16 2.11 -11.07
C THR A 539 -0.06 2.92 -11.74
N GLU A 540 1.20 2.48 -11.63
CA GLU A 540 2.37 3.15 -12.20
C GLU A 540 3.27 2.15 -12.94
N LEU A 541 3.65 2.49 -14.18
CA LEU A 541 4.64 1.75 -14.95
C LEU A 541 5.65 2.72 -15.55
N ASN A 542 6.92 2.62 -15.14
CA ASN A 542 8.05 3.17 -15.85
C ASN A 542 8.85 2.04 -16.54
N CYS A 543 8.96 2.12 -17.86
CA CYS A 543 9.82 1.26 -18.68
C CYS A 543 10.58 2.07 -19.75
N GLU A 544 10.84 3.37 -19.48
CA GLU A 544 11.63 4.28 -20.31
C GLU A 544 12.99 3.70 -20.76
N ASN A 545 13.58 4.28 -21.81
CA ASN A 545 14.99 4.04 -22.17
C ASN A 545 15.35 2.53 -22.27
N ASN A 546 14.52 1.78 -23.01
CA ASN A 546 14.65 0.34 -23.25
C ASN A 546 14.56 0.03 -24.77
N ASN A 547 14.62 -1.24 -25.15
CA ASN A 547 14.54 -1.70 -26.54
C ASN A 547 13.14 -2.23 -26.93
N LEU A 548 12.08 -1.87 -26.19
CA LEU A 548 10.75 -2.45 -26.38
C LEU A 548 10.18 -2.07 -27.76
N THR A 549 9.83 -3.08 -28.56
CA THR A 549 9.18 -2.89 -29.87
C THR A 549 7.65 -2.96 -29.79
N ILE A 550 7.13 -3.60 -28.75
CA ILE A 550 5.70 -3.77 -28.43
C ILE A 550 5.54 -3.65 -26.90
N LEU A 551 4.51 -2.94 -26.45
CA LEU A 551 4.11 -2.87 -25.04
C LEU A 551 2.58 -2.99 -24.92
N ASN A 552 2.11 -3.99 -24.17
CA ASN A 552 0.68 -4.28 -24.01
C ASN A 552 0.21 -4.03 -22.56
N VAL A 553 -0.33 -2.83 -22.32
CA VAL A 553 -0.89 -2.40 -21.03
C VAL A 553 -2.41 -2.65 -20.89
N SER A 554 -3.04 -3.40 -21.80
CA SER A 554 -4.51 -3.46 -21.93
C SER A 554 -5.25 -4.13 -20.75
N GLU A 555 -4.55 -4.93 -19.94
CA GLU A 555 -5.09 -5.51 -18.71
C GLU A 555 -4.84 -4.65 -17.45
N ASN A 556 -3.93 -3.68 -17.53
CA ASN A 556 -3.48 -2.82 -16.43
C ASN A 556 -4.41 -1.59 -16.29
N LYS A 557 -5.70 -1.87 -16.11
CA LYS A 557 -6.80 -0.88 -16.13
C LYS A 557 -6.75 0.14 -14.97
N ALA A 558 -5.92 -0.12 -13.97
CA ALA A 558 -5.66 0.77 -12.85
C ALA A 558 -4.59 1.85 -13.13
N LEU A 559 -3.83 1.77 -14.24
CA LEU A 559 -2.75 2.71 -14.56
C LEU A 559 -3.23 4.17 -14.56
N THR A 560 -2.61 4.98 -13.70
CA THR A 560 -2.69 6.45 -13.65
C THR A 560 -1.49 7.11 -14.32
N THR A 561 -0.32 6.47 -14.28
CA THR A 561 0.94 6.99 -14.85
C THR A 561 1.59 5.90 -15.71
N LEU A 562 1.96 6.24 -16.95
CA LEU A 562 2.71 5.37 -17.86
C LEU A 562 3.85 6.17 -18.51
N TYR A 563 5.08 5.76 -18.24
CA TYR A 563 6.28 6.22 -18.93
C TYR A 563 6.87 5.04 -19.72
N CYS A 564 6.85 5.16 -21.04
CA CYS A 564 7.38 4.17 -21.98
C CYS A 564 8.09 4.85 -23.17
N ASP A 565 8.67 6.01 -22.91
CA ASP A 565 9.47 6.82 -23.81
C ASP A 565 10.83 6.19 -24.14
N ASN A 566 11.54 6.76 -25.11
CA ASN A 566 12.89 6.34 -25.55
C ASN A 566 12.99 4.82 -25.77
N ASN A 567 12.00 4.29 -26.49
CA ASN A 567 11.85 2.88 -26.83
C ASN A 567 11.64 2.74 -28.36
N LEU A 568 11.41 1.52 -28.85
CA LEU A 568 11.24 1.21 -30.27
C LEU A 568 9.77 0.95 -30.66
N LEU A 569 8.81 1.40 -29.85
CA LEU A 569 7.38 1.09 -30.02
C LEU A 569 6.85 1.63 -31.35
N THR A 570 6.30 0.73 -32.17
CA THR A 570 5.64 1.11 -33.44
C THR A 570 4.14 1.34 -33.29
N GLU A 571 3.55 0.78 -32.22
CA GLU A 571 2.17 0.98 -31.79
C GLU A 571 2.09 0.99 -30.25
N LEU A 572 1.08 1.69 -29.71
CA LEU A 572 0.76 1.74 -28.29
C LEU A 572 -0.76 1.93 -28.16
N SER A 573 -1.41 1.17 -27.26
CA SER A 573 -2.87 1.21 -27.08
C SER A 573 -3.24 1.42 -25.61
N VAL A 574 -3.58 2.66 -25.27
CA VAL A 574 -3.98 3.08 -23.91
C VAL A 574 -5.50 3.12 -23.69
N ILE A 575 -6.29 2.62 -24.65
CA ILE A 575 -7.77 2.72 -24.68
C ILE A 575 -8.49 1.94 -23.56
N LYS A 576 -7.77 1.09 -22.82
CA LYS A 576 -8.27 0.35 -21.65
C LYS A 576 -7.86 0.99 -20.32
N ASN A 577 -6.91 1.93 -20.36
CA ASN A 577 -6.29 2.57 -19.21
C ASN A 577 -7.05 3.88 -18.95
N THR A 578 -8.37 3.77 -18.72
CA THR A 578 -9.28 4.92 -18.57
C THR A 578 -9.01 5.78 -17.33
N SER A 579 -8.14 5.29 -16.45
CA SER A 579 -7.68 5.94 -15.23
C SER A 579 -6.47 6.87 -15.45
N LEU A 580 -5.85 6.82 -16.64
CA LEU A 580 -4.58 7.50 -16.95
C LEU A 580 -4.68 9.03 -16.84
N ILE A 581 -3.72 9.61 -16.11
CA ILE A 581 -3.54 11.03 -15.81
C ILE A 581 -2.26 11.54 -16.48
N GLU A 582 -1.22 10.72 -16.51
CA GLU A 582 0.09 11.05 -17.08
C GLU A 582 0.48 9.97 -18.11
N LEU A 583 0.85 10.41 -19.31
CA LEU A 583 1.44 9.58 -20.35
C LEU A 583 2.72 10.24 -20.87
N ASP A 584 3.83 9.52 -20.82
CA ASP A 584 4.98 9.79 -21.68
C ASP A 584 5.26 8.58 -22.58
N CYS A 585 5.28 8.84 -23.88
CA CYS A 585 5.69 7.89 -24.90
C CYS A 585 6.60 8.56 -25.95
N HIS A 586 7.37 9.59 -25.56
CA HIS A 586 8.27 10.30 -26.48
C HIS A 586 9.39 9.41 -27.04
N GLY A 587 10.06 9.86 -28.10
CA GLY A 587 11.23 9.15 -28.65
C GLY A 587 10.96 7.76 -29.23
N ASN A 588 9.71 7.46 -29.59
CA ASN A 588 9.27 6.16 -30.12
C ASN A 588 9.01 6.23 -31.65
N GLN A 589 8.39 5.20 -32.22
CA GLN A 589 8.08 5.10 -33.65
C GLN A 589 6.58 5.14 -33.97
N LEU A 590 5.75 5.62 -33.04
CA LEU A 590 4.29 5.61 -33.12
C LEU A 590 3.79 6.43 -34.31
N LYS A 591 2.90 5.84 -35.12
CA LYS A 591 2.24 6.51 -36.27
C LYS A 591 0.86 7.07 -35.93
N ASN A 592 0.22 6.50 -34.92
CA ASN A 592 -1.11 6.86 -34.41
C ASN A 592 -1.07 6.74 -32.88
N LEU A 593 -1.90 7.52 -32.18
CA LEU A 593 -2.12 7.42 -30.74
C LEU A 593 -3.59 7.76 -30.45
N ASP A 594 -4.36 6.79 -29.95
CA ASP A 594 -5.77 6.98 -29.58
C ASP A 594 -5.88 7.30 -28.08
N LEU A 595 -6.17 8.56 -27.76
CA LEU A 595 -6.37 9.07 -26.40
C LEU A 595 -7.85 9.24 -26.03
N SER A 596 -8.79 8.77 -26.88
CA SER A 596 -10.24 9.03 -26.79
C SER A 596 -10.95 8.39 -25.58
N LYS A 597 -10.21 7.68 -24.73
CA LYS A 597 -10.70 7.04 -23.50
C LYS A 597 -9.97 7.54 -22.25
N ASN A 598 -8.92 8.33 -22.42
CA ASN A 598 -8.05 8.86 -21.37
C ASN A 598 -8.53 10.26 -20.97
N ILE A 599 -9.80 10.36 -20.57
CA ILE A 599 -10.49 11.64 -20.30
C ILE A 599 -9.95 12.39 -19.06
N ARG A 600 -9.11 11.72 -18.27
CA ARG A 600 -8.43 12.24 -17.08
C ARG A 600 -6.99 12.71 -17.34
N LEU A 601 -6.50 12.55 -18.58
CA LEU A 601 -5.14 12.87 -18.97
C LEU A 601 -4.87 14.37 -18.80
N ASP A 602 -3.95 14.70 -17.90
CA ASP A 602 -3.52 16.05 -17.53
C ASP A 602 -2.18 16.41 -18.22
N TYR A 603 -1.26 15.42 -18.22
CA TYR A 603 0.01 15.48 -18.94
C TYR A 603 0.04 14.46 -20.08
N ALA A 604 0.44 14.92 -21.27
CA ALA A 604 0.76 14.05 -22.39
C ALA A 604 2.05 14.49 -23.08
N ASP A 605 3.03 13.60 -23.15
CA ASP A 605 4.15 13.69 -24.09
C ASP A 605 4.12 12.54 -25.09
N CYS A 606 4.07 12.91 -26.38
CA CYS A 606 4.20 12.02 -27.52
C CYS A 606 5.18 12.56 -28.56
N GLN A 607 6.10 13.46 -28.16
CA GLN A 607 7.06 14.09 -29.06
C GLN A 607 8.11 13.11 -29.62
N TYR A 608 8.85 13.51 -30.65
CA TYR A 608 9.83 12.64 -31.34
C TYR A 608 9.24 11.30 -31.84
N ASN A 609 8.03 11.34 -32.37
CA ASN A 609 7.33 10.18 -32.95
C ASN A 609 7.02 10.39 -34.44
N LYS A 610 6.15 9.56 -35.03
CA LYS A 610 5.76 9.57 -36.44
C LYS A 610 4.26 9.89 -36.61
N ILE A 611 3.64 10.51 -35.61
CA ILE A 611 2.18 10.74 -35.53
C ILE A 611 1.76 11.81 -36.54
N ALA A 612 0.81 11.46 -37.40
CA ALA A 612 0.27 12.35 -38.45
C ALA A 612 -1.07 13.03 -38.07
N ASN A 613 -1.81 12.46 -37.12
CA ASN A 613 -3.06 12.99 -36.59
C ASN A 613 -3.19 12.63 -35.10
N LEU A 614 -3.73 13.54 -34.29
CA LEU A 614 -3.90 13.38 -32.85
C LEU A 614 -5.27 13.98 -32.45
N ASP A 615 -6.23 13.12 -32.13
CA ASP A 615 -7.55 13.54 -31.63
C ASP A 615 -7.48 13.79 -30.12
N LEU A 616 -7.77 15.04 -29.72
CA LEU A 616 -7.80 15.50 -28.33
C LEU A 616 -9.23 15.83 -27.86
N SER A 617 -10.25 15.47 -28.63
CA SER A 617 -11.64 15.89 -28.41
C SER A 617 -12.24 15.42 -27.08
N GLN A 618 -11.64 14.40 -26.45
CA GLN A 618 -12.07 13.84 -25.17
C GLN A 618 -11.15 14.22 -23.99
N ASN A 619 -9.97 14.79 -24.25
CA ASN A 619 -8.92 15.03 -23.26
C ASN A 619 -9.10 16.41 -22.60
N ILE A 620 -10.30 16.66 -22.09
CA ILE A 620 -10.74 17.95 -21.51
C ILE A 620 -9.97 18.37 -20.24
N ALA A 621 -9.25 17.42 -19.61
CA ALA A 621 -8.44 17.63 -18.43
C ALA A 621 -6.98 18.08 -18.72
N LEU A 622 -6.56 18.08 -20.00
CA LEU A 622 -5.16 18.25 -20.37
C LEU A 622 -4.64 19.68 -20.10
N THR A 623 -3.67 19.82 -19.19
CA THR A 623 -3.00 21.12 -18.93
C THR A 623 -1.64 21.24 -19.62
N ILE A 624 -0.96 20.14 -19.97
CA ILE A 624 0.32 20.17 -20.69
C ILE A 624 0.33 19.14 -21.83
N LEU A 625 0.70 19.61 -23.04
CA LEU A 625 0.89 18.78 -24.23
C LEU A 625 2.25 19.03 -24.89
N TYR A 626 3.05 17.96 -24.98
CA TYR A 626 4.20 17.87 -25.87
C TYR A 626 3.87 16.94 -27.04
N CYS A 627 3.80 17.50 -28.24
CA CYS A 627 3.51 16.75 -29.48
C CYS A 627 4.44 17.19 -30.63
N GLY A 628 5.58 17.79 -30.29
CA GLY A 628 6.59 18.25 -31.23
C GLY A 628 7.34 17.13 -31.95
N ASN A 629 8.14 17.47 -32.95
CA ASN A 629 8.99 16.54 -33.71
C ASN A 629 8.18 15.35 -34.30
N ASN A 630 6.97 15.60 -34.78
CA ASN A 630 6.02 14.62 -35.30
C ASN A 630 5.70 14.90 -36.78
N LYS A 631 4.55 14.49 -37.31
CA LYS A 631 4.10 14.70 -38.69
C LYS A 631 2.71 15.34 -38.77
N LEU A 632 2.27 16.02 -37.70
CA LEU A 632 0.95 16.62 -37.58
C LEU A 632 0.75 17.71 -38.64
N THR A 633 -0.33 17.62 -39.43
CA THR A 633 -0.72 18.63 -40.43
C THR A 633 -1.79 19.60 -39.92
N ALA A 634 -2.56 19.18 -38.91
CA ALA A 634 -3.51 19.97 -38.14
C ALA A 634 -3.50 19.52 -36.67
N LEU A 635 -4.03 20.36 -35.78
CA LEU A 635 -4.20 20.07 -34.35
C LEU A 635 -5.44 20.83 -33.85
N ASP A 636 -6.47 20.11 -33.37
CA ASP A 636 -7.67 20.72 -32.78
C ASP A 636 -7.50 20.82 -31.25
N LEU A 637 -7.66 22.04 -30.73
CA LEU A 637 -7.52 22.38 -29.31
C LEU A 637 -8.83 22.89 -28.70
N SER A 638 -9.96 22.78 -29.43
CA SER A 638 -11.28 23.30 -29.06
C SER A 638 -11.92 22.64 -27.83
N LYS A 639 -11.28 21.60 -27.27
CA LYS A 639 -11.71 20.86 -26.07
C LYS A 639 -10.70 20.92 -24.91
N THR A 640 -9.43 21.22 -25.18
CA THR A 640 -8.36 21.35 -24.17
C THR A 640 -8.37 22.76 -23.54
N LEU A 641 -9.53 23.20 -23.03
CA LEU A 641 -9.79 24.60 -22.66
C LEU A 641 -8.93 25.12 -21.49
N ILE A 642 -8.35 24.22 -20.69
CA ILE A 642 -7.49 24.53 -19.54
C ILE A 642 -5.99 24.42 -19.82
N LEU A 643 -5.59 24.15 -21.07
CA LEU A 643 -4.21 23.97 -21.49
C LEU A 643 -3.33 25.19 -21.11
N ASN A 644 -2.24 24.94 -20.40
CA ASN A 644 -1.25 25.90 -19.92
C ASN A 644 0.05 25.83 -20.75
N GLY A 645 0.52 24.61 -21.04
CA GLY A 645 1.70 24.37 -21.89
C GLY A 645 1.34 23.66 -23.20
N LEU A 646 1.75 24.23 -24.33
CA LEU A 646 1.66 23.59 -25.65
C LEU A 646 3.01 23.63 -26.38
N PHE A 647 3.53 22.45 -26.75
CA PHE A 647 4.78 22.27 -27.45
C PHE A 647 4.57 21.40 -28.70
N CYS A 648 4.17 22.04 -29.81
CA CYS A 648 3.86 21.42 -31.09
C CYS A 648 4.91 21.72 -32.20
N ASN A 649 6.10 22.18 -31.80
CA ASN A 649 7.19 22.55 -32.71
C ASN A 649 7.74 21.39 -33.56
N ASN A 650 8.32 21.68 -34.73
CA ASN A 650 8.80 20.70 -35.71
C ASN A 650 7.69 19.72 -36.15
N ASN A 651 6.68 20.29 -36.80
CA ASN A 651 5.53 19.59 -37.39
C ASN A 651 5.22 20.19 -38.77
N LEU A 652 4.08 19.82 -39.37
CA LEU A 652 3.65 20.26 -40.70
C LEU A 652 2.43 21.20 -40.64
N LEU A 653 2.13 21.79 -39.47
CA LEU A 653 0.93 22.60 -39.22
C LEU A 653 0.89 23.83 -40.13
N THR A 654 -0.19 23.98 -40.89
CA THR A 654 -0.44 25.14 -41.77
C THR A 654 -1.27 26.23 -41.11
N ALA A 655 -2.06 25.86 -40.10
CA ALA A 655 -2.81 26.74 -39.20
C ALA A 655 -2.81 26.15 -37.78
N LEU A 656 -3.00 27.01 -36.78
CA LEU A 656 -3.11 26.64 -35.37
C LEU A 656 -4.02 27.66 -34.68
N ASP A 657 -5.16 27.22 -34.15
CA ASP A 657 -6.04 28.04 -33.32
C ASP A 657 -5.78 27.74 -31.85
N VAL A 658 -5.39 28.78 -31.10
CA VAL A 658 -5.23 28.75 -29.63
C VAL A 658 -6.18 29.71 -28.93
N THR A 659 -7.11 30.35 -29.65
CA THR A 659 -8.01 31.38 -29.11
C THR A 659 -8.98 30.81 -28.05
N LEU A 660 -9.25 29.50 -28.11
CA LEU A 660 -10.08 28.78 -27.14
C LEU A 660 -9.31 28.30 -25.90
N ASN A 661 -7.99 28.56 -25.82
CA ASN A 661 -7.10 28.09 -24.75
C ASN A 661 -6.52 29.28 -23.94
N PRO A 662 -7.36 30.12 -23.29
CA PRO A 662 -6.94 31.38 -22.66
C PRO A 662 -6.02 31.21 -21.44
N LYS A 663 -5.79 29.96 -21.01
CA LYS A 663 -4.91 29.60 -19.88
C LYS A 663 -3.43 29.46 -20.26
N LEU A 664 -3.09 29.39 -21.56
CA LEU A 664 -1.71 29.19 -22.01
C LEU A 664 -0.73 30.25 -21.45
N GLU A 665 0.29 29.79 -20.71
CA GLU A 665 1.47 30.57 -20.33
C GLU A 665 2.68 30.27 -21.23
N LYS A 666 2.72 29.08 -21.85
CA LYS A 666 3.84 28.62 -22.70
C LYS A 666 3.32 28.07 -24.03
N LEU A 667 3.75 28.67 -25.14
CA LEU A 667 3.44 28.22 -26.50
C LEU A 667 4.72 28.07 -27.33
N SER A 668 5.00 26.84 -27.77
CA SER A 668 6.06 26.53 -28.74
C SER A 668 5.44 25.89 -29.98
N CYS A 669 5.30 26.67 -31.05
CA CYS A 669 4.82 26.25 -32.38
C CYS A 669 5.88 26.46 -33.48
N ALA A 670 7.15 26.59 -33.07
CA ALA A 670 8.28 26.80 -33.97
C ALA A 670 8.48 25.68 -35.02
N THR A 671 9.17 25.96 -36.11
CA THR A 671 9.47 24.98 -37.18
C THR A 671 8.20 24.29 -37.71
N ASN A 672 7.31 25.10 -38.29
CA ASN A 672 6.02 24.68 -38.83
C ASN A 672 5.74 25.46 -40.15
N GLN A 673 4.50 25.45 -40.65
CA GLN A 673 4.11 26.10 -41.89
C GLN A 673 3.07 27.22 -41.71
N LEU A 674 2.92 27.74 -40.47
CA LEU A 674 1.89 28.72 -40.10
C LEU A 674 2.07 30.02 -40.89
N THR A 675 0.99 30.49 -41.52
CA THR A 675 0.96 31.77 -42.26
C THR A 675 0.37 32.92 -41.44
N SER A 676 -0.41 32.59 -40.41
CA SER A 676 -0.94 33.48 -39.38
C SER A 676 -0.99 32.75 -38.04
N LEU A 677 -1.11 33.50 -36.94
CA LEU A 677 -1.27 33.00 -35.57
C LEU A 677 -2.02 34.06 -34.75
N ASP A 678 -3.22 33.75 -34.24
CA ASP A 678 -3.96 34.63 -33.32
C ASP A 678 -3.71 34.17 -31.87
N ILE A 679 -3.14 35.07 -31.07
CA ILE A 679 -2.85 34.90 -29.64
C ILE A 679 -3.58 35.94 -28.76
N SER A 680 -4.58 36.64 -29.32
CA SER A 680 -5.32 37.75 -28.68
C SER A 680 -6.07 37.35 -27.40
N LYS A 681 -6.31 36.06 -27.20
CA LYS A 681 -6.99 35.50 -26.01
C LYS A 681 -6.00 35.00 -24.95
N ASN A 682 -4.78 34.68 -25.34
CA ASN A 682 -3.77 34.01 -24.52
C ASN A 682 -2.95 35.05 -23.72
N LYS A 683 -3.66 35.88 -22.95
CA LYS A 683 -3.10 37.03 -22.22
C LYS A 683 -2.09 36.62 -21.12
N ASN A 684 -2.12 35.36 -20.72
CA ASN A 684 -1.22 34.77 -19.74
C ASN A 684 0.16 34.39 -20.31
N LEU A 685 0.39 34.44 -21.64
CA LEU A 685 1.65 34.00 -22.27
C LEU A 685 2.88 34.70 -21.66
N LEU A 686 3.75 33.89 -21.05
CA LEU A 686 5.05 34.24 -20.50
C LEU A 686 6.17 33.89 -21.49
N THR A 687 5.98 32.82 -22.27
CA THR A 687 6.92 32.34 -23.30
C THR A 687 6.19 32.02 -24.60
N LEU A 688 6.69 32.56 -25.72
CA LEU A 688 6.19 32.29 -27.07
C LEU A 688 7.35 32.02 -28.04
N TYR A 689 7.41 30.82 -28.60
CA TYR A 689 8.35 30.43 -29.65
C TYR A 689 7.58 30.03 -30.92
N CYS A 690 7.59 30.92 -31.91
CA CYS A 690 6.94 30.75 -33.22
C CYS A 690 7.92 30.98 -34.38
N ASN A 691 9.23 30.77 -34.14
CA ASN A 691 10.25 30.86 -35.18
C ASN A 691 10.09 29.79 -36.27
N GLU A 692 10.77 29.97 -37.41
CA GLU A 692 10.75 29.03 -38.54
C GLU A 692 9.32 28.70 -39.00
N ASN A 693 8.61 29.75 -39.40
CA ASN A 693 7.24 29.68 -39.91
C ASN A 693 7.11 30.62 -41.13
N LYS A 694 5.88 30.88 -41.58
CA LYS A 694 5.57 31.70 -42.76
C LYS A 694 4.76 32.95 -42.37
N LEU A 695 4.85 33.38 -41.10
CA LEU A 695 4.09 34.50 -40.55
C LEU A 695 4.50 35.81 -41.22
N LYS A 696 3.51 36.55 -41.75
CA LYS A 696 3.70 37.89 -42.34
C LYS A 696 3.34 39.02 -41.38
N VAL A 697 2.42 38.74 -40.46
CA VAL A 697 1.94 39.62 -39.40
C VAL A 697 1.73 38.76 -38.16
N LEU A 698 2.03 39.30 -36.99
CA LEU A 698 1.78 38.70 -35.67
C LEU A 698 1.59 39.85 -34.68
N ASP A 699 0.49 39.85 -33.93
CA ASP A 699 0.20 40.84 -32.89
C ASP A 699 0.46 40.24 -31.50
N VAL A 700 1.29 40.91 -30.70
CA VAL A 700 1.61 40.55 -29.30
C VAL A 700 1.09 41.60 -28.30
N SER A 701 0.32 42.60 -28.76
CA SER A 701 -0.07 43.79 -27.98
C SER A 701 -0.90 43.47 -26.73
N LEU A 702 -1.63 42.35 -26.74
CA LEU A 702 -2.45 41.88 -25.62
C LEU A 702 -1.70 40.90 -24.69
N ASN A 703 -0.54 40.39 -25.11
CA ASN A 703 0.27 39.40 -24.37
C ASN A 703 1.31 40.14 -23.50
N THR A 704 0.83 41.06 -22.66
CA THR A 704 1.67 42.05 -21.96
C THR A 704 2.62 41.45 -20.91
N LEU A 705 2.41 40.19 -20.52
CA LEU A 705 3.23 39.42 -19.59
C LEU A 705 4.40 38.66 -20.25
N LEU A 706 4.54 38.73 -21.57
CA LEU A 706 5.54 38.00 -22.35
C LEU A 706 6.98 38.39 -21.98
N ARG A 707 7.76 37.39 -21.52
CA ARG A 707 9.16 37.53 -21.06
C ARG A 707 10.18 36.98 -22.06
N ASN A 708 9.86 35.84 -22.65
CA ASN A 708 10.72 35.14 -23.61
C ASN A 708 9.99 35.01 -24.95
N PHE A 709 10.55 35.60 -26.01
CA PHE A 709 9.89 35.62 -27.31
C PHE A 709 10.85 35.31 -28.46
N SER A 710 10.44 34.41 -29.35
CA SER A 710 11.15 34.08 -30.58
C SER A 710 10.19 34.02 -31.77
N CYS A 711 10.32 34.96 -32.70
CA CYS A 711 9.63 34.99 -33.99
C CYS A 711 10.62 34.96 -35.18
N ALA A 712 11.86 34.55 -34.93
CA ALA A 712 12.91 34.48 -35.95
C ALA A 712 12.56 33.58 -37.16
N SER A 713 13.19 33.75 -38.30
CA SER A 713 12.96 32.94 -39.52
C SER A 713 11.48 32.92 -39.94
N ASN A 714 10.93 34.11 -40.19
CA ASN A 714 9.56 34.34 -40.64
C ASN A 714 9.54 35.35 -41.81
N GLN A 715 8.40 35.97 -42.11
CA GLN A 715 8.22 36.94 -43.19
C GLN A 715 7.73 38.31 -42.69
N LEU A 716 7.96 38.63 -41.41
CA LEU A 716 7.52 39.87 -40.77
C LEU A 716 8.26 41.07 -41.37
N THR A 717 7.52 42.13 -41.74
CA THR A 717 8.07 43.37 -42.30
C THR A 717 8.10 44.55 -41.32
N ASP A 718 7.26 44.49 -40.29
CA ASP A 718 7.19 45.42 -39.16
C ASP A 718 6.76 44.63 -37.90
N PHE A 719 7.06 45.13 -36.70
CA PHE A 719 6.72 44.46 -35.45
C PHE A 719 6.70 45.39 -34.21
N ASP A 720 5.56 45.50 -33.51
CA ASP A 720 5.43 46.28 -32.27
C ASP A 720 5.56 45.43 -31.00
N VAL A 721 6.59 45.70 -30.19
CA VAL A 721 6.79 45.15 -28.82
C VAL A 721 6.46 46.17 -27.71
N SER A 722 5.86 47.33 -28.03
CA SER A 722 5.67 48.46 -27.11
C SER A 722 4.82 48.14 -25.86
N LYS A 723 4.03 47.08 -25.91
CA LYS A 723 3.16 46.64 -24.79
C LYS A 723 3.84 45.62 -23.88
N ASN A 724 4.80 44.86 -24.38
CA ASN A 724 5.46 43.74 -23.71
C ASN A 724 6.60 44.24 -22.82
N LYS A 725 6.28 45.12 -21.86
CA LYS A 725 7.26 45.86 -21.03
C LYS A 725 8.15 44.96 -20.17
N VAL A 726 7.72 43.72 -19.90
CA VAL A 726 8.47 42.72 -19.12
C VAL A 726 9.33 41.77 -19.98
N LEU A 727 9.43 42.03 -21.29
CA LEU A 727 10.22 41.26 -22.23
C LEU A 727 11.72 41.35 -21.90
N SER A 728 12.30 40.21 -21.50
CA SER A 728 13.71 40.07 -21.11
C SER A 728 14.57 39.39 -22.16
N TYR A 729 13.98 38.57 -23.03
CA TYR A 729 14.65 37.83 -24.10
C TYR A 729 13.84 37.91 -25.39
N PHE A 730 14.45 38.43 -26.46
CA PHE A 730 13.79 38.61 -27.76
C PHE A 730 14.67 38.16 -28.94
N LYS A 731 14.11 37.29 -29.79
CA LYS A 731 14.68 36.90 -31.09
C LYS A 731 13.71 37.20 -32.23
N CYS A 732 14.12 38.07 -33.16
CA CYS A 732 13.40 38.41 -34.39
C CYS A 732 14.27 38.27 -35.67
N SER A 733 15.41 37.59 -35.56
CA SER A 733 16.35 37.36 -36.66
C SER A 733 15.72 36.73 -37.92
N SER A 734 16.33 36.87 -39.09
CA SER A 734 15.86 36.25 -40.35
C SER A 734 14.41 36.60 -40.68
N ASN A 735 14.11 37.90 -40.71
CA ASN A 735 12.82 38.47 -41.10
C ASN A 735 13.05 39.55 -42.19
N LYS A 736 12.10 40.45 -42.41
CA LYS A 736 12.17 41.55 -43.38
C LYS A 736 11.96 42.91 -42.69
N LEU A 737 12.33 43.02 -41.41
CA LEU A 737 12.14 44.23 -40.61
C LEU A 737 13.05 45.35 -41.14
N THR A 738 12.45 46.49 -41.48
CA THR A 738 13.16 47.71 -41.90
C THR A 738 13.40 48.69 -40.75
N SER A 739 12.63 48.55 -39.67
CA SER A 739 12.83 49.23 -38.39
C SER A 739 12.48 48.30 -37.22
N LEU A 740 12.95 48.60 -36.01
CA LEU A 740 12.67 47.83 -34.81
C LEU A 740 12.69 48.74 -33.57
N ASN A 741 11.55 48.93 -32.92
CA ASN A 741 11.43 49.81 -31.75
C ASN A 741 11.33 49.00 -30.44
N THR A 742 12.43 48.90 -29.70
CA THR A 742 12.48 48.23 -28.38
C THR A 742 12.46 49.20 -27.19
N SER A 743 12.14 50.49 -27.43
CA SER A 743 12.28 51.58 -26.44
C SER A 743 11.38 51.46 -25.18
N LYS A 744 10.46 50.50 -25.15
CA LYS A 744 9.58 50.21 -23.99
C LYS A 744 9.95 48.92 -23.26
N ASN A 745 10.89 48.15 -23.79
CA ASN A 745 11.36 46.87 -23.26
C ASN A 745 12.64 47.11 -22.46
N THR A 746 12.55 47.95 -21.43
CA THR A 746 13.71 48.41 -20.65
C THR A 746 14.36 47.30 -19.81
N LEU A 747 13.68 46.16 -19.65
CA LEU A 747 14.17 44.95 -18.98
C LEU A 747 14.82 43.94 -19.95
N LEU A 748 14.98 44.31 -21.23
CA LEU A 748 15.56 43.44 -22.26
C LEU A 748 17.04 43.19 -21.97
N MET A 749 17.38 41.93 -21.63
CA MET A 749 18.72 41.45 -21.33
C MET A 749 19.40 40.79 -22.53
N TYR A 750 18.60 40.25 -23.44
CA TYR A 750 19.05 39.52 -24.62
C TYR A 750 18.25 39.97 -25.86
N LEU A 751 18.93 40.40 -26.92
CA LEU A 751 18.31 40.79 -28.19
C LEU A 751 19.07 40.21 -29.40
N GLU A 752 18.37 39.43 -30.23
CA GLU A 752 18.85 38.95 -31.53
C GLU A 752 17.94 39.42 -32.67
N CYS A 753 18.47 40.27 -33.55
CA CYS A 753 17.77 40.84 -34.71
C CYS A 753 18.57 40.67 -36.02
N ASN A 754 19.32 39.58 -36.12
CA ASN A 754 20.20 39.27 -37.25
C ASN A 754 19.42 39.15 -38.58
N SER A 755 20.09 39.29 -39.72
CA SER A 755 19.56 38.94 -41.05
C SER A 755 18.20 39.61 -41.33
N ASN A 756 18.16 40.94 -41.20
CA ASN A 756 17.01 41.81 -41.42
C ASN A 756 17.43 42.98 -42.35
N GLN A 757 16.63 44.04 -42.43
CA GLN A 757 16.85 45.21 -43.30
C GLN A 757 16.95 46.52 -42.49
N LEU A 758 17.40 46.43 -41.23
CA LEU A 758 17.50 47.57 -40.30
C LEU A 758 18.61 48.53 -40.75
N LYS A 759 18.31 49.82 -40.83
CA LYS A 759 19.26 50.90 -41.18
C LYS A 759 19.67 51.76 -39.98
N ASP A 760 18.83 51.77 -38.94
CA ASP A 760 19.04 52.41 -37.65
C ASP A 760 18.42 51.54 -36.55
N LEU A 761 18.90 51.69 -35.31
CA LEU A 761 18.44 50.92 -34.14
C LEU A 761 18.80 51.64 -32.82
N ASP A 762 17.86 52.41 -32.25
CA ASP A 762 18.00 52.99 -30.90
C ASP A 762 17.89 51.92 -29.81
N LEU A 763 18.98 51.75 -29.04
CA LEU A 763 19.05 50.87 -27.86
C LEU A 763 19.26 51.65 -26.55
N SER A 764 19.15 52.99 -26.57
CA SER A 764 19.43 53.89 -25.44
C SER A 764 18.49 53.74 -24.24
N LYS A 765 17.47 52.86 -24.33
CA LYS A 765 16.51 52.54 -23.27
C LYS A 765 16.65 51.09 -22.77
N ASN A 766 17.47 50.28 -23.44
CA ASN A 766 17.66 48.86 -23.15
C ASN A 766 18.95 48.67 -22.32
N THR A 767 19.05 49.43 -21.23
CA THR A 767 20.25 49.53 -20.38
C THR A 767 20.58 48.24 -19.62
N ALA A 768 19.65 47.28 -19.60
CA ALA A 768 19.81 45.93 -19.06
C ALA A 768 20.44 44.91 -20.05
N LEU A 769 20.69 45.29 -21.31
CA LEU A 769 21.27 44.40 -22.32
C LEU A 769 22.64 43.86 -21.90
N LYS A 770 22.78 42.54 -21.96
CA LYS A 770 24.02 41.79 -21.73
C LYS A 770 24.53 41.13 -23.00
N GLU A 771 23.61 40.62 -23.81
CA GLU A 771 23.91 39.97 -25.09
C GLU A 771 23.10 40.62 -26.21
N PHE A 772 23.79 41.06 -27.25
CA PHE A 772 23.18 41.76 -28.38
C PHE A 772 23.78 41.33 -29.72
N SER A 773 22.92 41.02 -30.69
CA SER A 773 23.32 40.62 -32.03
C SER A 773 22.40 41.24 -33.10
N CYS A 774 22.99 41.97 -34.04
CA CYS A 774 22.33 42.64 -35.17
C CYS A 774 23.06 42.39 -36.50
N GLN A 775 23.70 41.23 -36.63
CA GLN A 775 24.49 40.83 -37.80
C GLN A 775 23.65 40.85 -39.08
N GLN A 776 24.26 41.06 -40.25
CA GLN A 776 23.57 40.98 -41.55
C GLN A 776 22.36 41.93 -41.61
N ASN A 777 22.61 43.22 -41.39
CA ASN A 777 21.65 44.32 -41.53
C ASN A 777 22.30 45.43 -42.39
N GLU A 778 21.64 46.59 -42.49
CA GLU A 778 22.12 47.75 -43.25
C GLU A 778 22.58 48.93 -42.36
N LEU A 779 22.90 48.68 -41.08
CA LEU A 779 23.24 49.72 -40.09
C LEU A 779 24.51 50.49 -40.50
N GLU A 780 24.42 51.82 -40.63
CA GLU A 780 25.57 52.70 -40.88
C GLU A 780 26.25 53.22 -39.59
N SER A 781 25.49 53.22 -38.49
CA SER A 781 25.94 53.63 -37.14
C SER A 781 25.26 52.78 -36.06
N LEU A 782 25.88 52.70 -34.89
CA LEU A 782 25.39 51.92 -33.75
C LEU A 782 25.92 52.53 -32.44
N ASP A 783 25.05 53.16 -31.64
CA ASP A 783 25.40 53.60 -30.28
C ASP A 783 25.12 52.48 -29.27
N LEU A 784 26.13 52.14 -28.47
CA LEU A 784 26.04 51.20 -27.35
C LEU A 784 26.53 51.82 -26.03
N SER A 785 26.78 53.13 -26.00
CA SER A 785 27.31 53.85 -24.83
C SER A 785 26.38 53.83 -23.61
N HIS A 786 25.09 53.58 -23.83
CA HIS A 786 24.05 53.45 -22.81
C HIS A 786 23.91 52.01 -22.27
N ASN A 787 24.48 51.01 -22.96
CA ASN A 787 24.26 49.58 -22.70
C ASN A 787 25.44 49.00 -21.91
N LEU A 788 25.69 49.56 -20.73
CA LEU A 788 26.90 49.33 -19.92
C LEU A 788 27.08 47.86 -19.47
N GLN A 789 26.02 47.05 -19.42
CA GLN A 789 26.06 45.64 -19.00
C GLN A 789 26.44 44.66 -20.13
N LEU A 790 26.72 45.14 -21.35
CA LEU A 790 27.02 44.28 -22.51
C LEU A 790 28.30 43.46 -22.29
N THR A 791 28.15 42.14 -22.27
CA THR A 791 29.23 41.15 -22.26
C THR A 791 29.50 40.61 -23.67
N THR A 792 28.48 40.48 -24.52
CA THR A 792 28.62 39.96 -25.89
C THR A 792 27.94 40.86 -26.90
N VAL A 793 28.69 41.28 -27.92
CA VAL A 793 28.21 42.12 -29.03
C VAL A 793 28.54 41.48 -30.38
N SER A 794 27.56 41.39 -31.27
CA SER A 794 27.76 40.88 -32.64
C SER A 794 27.05 41.74 -33.69
N CYS A 795 27.81 42.58 -34.40
CA CYS A 795 27.34 43.55 -35.39
C CYS A 795 27.97 43.36 -36.78
N LYS A 796 28.57 42.19 -37.02
CA LYS A 796 29.18 41.77 -38.30
C LYS A 796 28.24 41.87 -39.50
N GLN A 797 28.79 42.12 -40.70
CA GLN A 797 28.01 42.29 -41.93
C GLN A 797 26.95 43.40 -41.80
N ASN A 798 27.43 44.61 -41.52
CA ASN A 798 26.68 45.86 -41.58
C ASN A 798 27.51 46.89 -42.37
N LYS A 799 27.17 48.18 -42.33
CA LYS A 799 27.87 49.29 -42.98
C LYS A 799 28.50 50.25 -41.95
N LEU A 800 28.84 49.75 -40.77
CA LEU A 800 29.30 50.57 -39.65
C LEU A 800 30.64 51.24 -39.99
N LYS A 801 30.67 52.58 -39.99
CA LYS A 801 31.87 53.37 -40.31
C LYS A 801 32.78 53.60 -39.09
N SER A 802 32.20 53.54 -37.90
CA SER A 802 32.88 53.60 -36.61
C SER A 802 32.11 52.82 -35.54
N LEU A 803 32.81 52.25 -34.56
CA LEU A 803 32.20 51.60 -33.40
C LEU A 803 32.98 51.97 -32.13
N ASP A 804 32.29 52.56 -31.14
CA ASP A 804 32.88 52.90 -29.84
C ASP A 804 32.23 52.03 -28.73
N LEU A 805 33.09 51.29 -28.02
CA LEU A 805 32.73 50.40 -26.91
C LEU A 805 33.50 50.76 -25.62
N SER A 806 34.11 51.96 -25.56
CA SER A 806 34.89 52.44 -24.40
C SER A 806 34.08 52.59 -23.11
N LYS A 807 32.75 52.52 -23.18
CA LYS A 807 31.84 52.52 -22.02
C LYS A 807 31.41 51.13 -21.57
N ASN A 808 31.58 50.11 -22.40
CA ASN A 808 31.09 48.75 -22.14
C ASN A 808 32.18 47.97 -21.39
N THR A 809 32.31 48.26 -20.08
CA THR A 809 33.37 47.70 -19.22
C THR A 809 33.24 46.21 -19.00
N GLU A 810 32.05 45.63 -19.17
CA GLU A 810 31.80 44.19 -18.96
C GLU A 810 32.02 43.35 -20.23
N LEU A 811 32.44 43.96 -21.34
CA LEU A 811 32.61 43.29 -22.63
C LEU A 811 33.59 42.11 -22.51
N PHE A 812 33.16 40.95 -23.00
CA PHE A 812 33.86 39.66 -22.96
C PHE A 812 34.06 39.06 -24.36
N SER A 813 33.20 39.38 -25.33
CA SER A 813 33.35 38.96 -26.73
C SER A 813 32.74 39.96 -27.72
N LEU A 814 33.43 40.20 -28.84
CA LEU A 814 32.98 41.08 -29.92
C LEU A 814 33.14 40.43 -31.30
N THR A 815 32.10 40.50 -32.13
CA THR A 815 32.16 40.17 -33.57
C THR A 815 31.68 41.36 -34.39
N CYS A 816 32.60 42.12 -34.99
CA CYS A 816 32.32 43.32 -35.80
C CYS A 816 32.87 43.21 -37.23
N SER A 817 33.26 42.02 -37.67
CA SER A 817 33.85 41.76 -38.98
C SER A 817 32.93 42.05 -40.17
N SER A 818 33.51 42.28 -41.35
CA SER A 818 32.78 42.64 -42.58
C SER A 818 31.90 43.89 -42.39
N ASN A 819 32.52 45.00 -42.00
CA ASN A 819 31.91 46.33 -41.90
C ASN A 819 32.76 47.34 -42.68
N GLU A 820 32.38 48.61 -42.63
CA GLU A 820 33.10 49.75 -43.25
C GLU A 820 33.96 50.49 -42.20
N LEU A 821 34.40 49.81 -41.13
CA LEU A 821 35.02 50.49 -39.99
C LEU A 821 36.31 51.18 -40.39
N THR A 822 36.39 52.47 -40.12
CA THR A 822 37.63 53.27 -40.14
C THR A 822 38.22 53.42 -38.73
N ALA A 823 37.36 53.33 -37.71
CA ALA A 823 37.69 53.49 -36.30
C ALA A 823 36.96 52.46 -35.44
N LEU A 824 37.70 51.73 -34.60
CA LEU A 824 37.16 50.83 -33.57
C LEU A 824 37.78 51.18 -32.22
N ASN A 825 36.98 51.58 -31.24
CA ASN A 825 37.44 51.93 -29.90
C ASN A 825 37.05 50.85 -28.88
N LEU A 826 38.03 50.07 -28.42
CA LEU A 826 37.90 49.09 -27.34
C LEU A 826 38.60 49.54 -26.06
N LYS A 827 38.95 50.83 -25.89
CA LYS A 827 39.67 51.33 -24.72
C LYS A 827 38.73 51.47 -23.50
N ASN A 828 38.29 50.34 -22.97
CA ASN A 828 37.24 50.18 -21.95
C ASN A 828 37.76 49.75 -20.56
N GLY A 829 39.07 49.61 -20.38
CA GLY A 829 39.69 49.14 -19.14
C GLY A 829 39.59 47.63 -18.88
N ASN A 830 38.98 46.87 -19.79
CA ASN A 830 38.67 45.45 -19.63
C ASN A 830 39.36 44.54 -20.66
N ASN A 831 40.32 45.06 -21.44
CA ASN A 831 40.93 44.34 -22.56
C ASN A 831 41.55 42.97 -22.19
N SER A 832 42.01 42.80 -20.95
CA SER A 832 42.56 41.53 -20.45
C SER A 832 41.50 40.46 -20.16
N LYS A 833 40.20 40.81 -20.10
CA LYS A 833 39.09 39.84 -19.94
C LYS A 833 38.33 39.56 -21.24
N ILE A 834 38.52 40.36 -22.29
CA ILE A 834 37.90 40.12 -23.61
C ILE A 834 38.53 38.87 -24.23
N SER A 835 37.76 37.78 -24.21
CA SER A 835 38.19 36.44 -24.62
C SER A 835 38.46 36.32 -26.13
N SER A 836 37.69 37.03 -26.95
CA SER A 836 37.79 37.04 -28.41
C SER A 836 37.28 38.34 -29.03
N VAL A 837 37.93 38.77 -30.11
CA VAL A 837 37.48 39.87 -30.97
C VAL A 837 37.62 39.41 -32.43
N ASP A 838 36.57 39.54 -33.23
CA ASP A 838 36.66 39.42 -34.70
C ASP A 838 36.35 40.75 -35.38
N ALA A 839 37.39 41.41 -35.86
CA ALA A 839 37.34 42.67 -36.61
C ALA A 839 37.82 42.50 -38.07
N LEU A 840 37.90 41.26 -38.59
CA LEU A 840 38.34 40.98 -39.97
C LEU A 840 37.44 41.62 -41.05
N LYS A 841 37.96 41.78 -42.26
CA LYS A 841 37.26 42.39 -43.41
C LYS A 841 36.72 43.79 -43.15
N ASN A 842 37.48 44.62 -42.43
CA ASN A 842 37.27 46.05 -42.26
C ASN A 842 38.40 46.79 -42.98
N LYS A 843 38.28 46.90 -44.31
CA LYS A 843 39.40 47.23 -45.22
C LYS A 843 40.15 48.53 -44.85
N ASP A 844 39.43 49.54 -44.38
CA ASP A 844 39.97 50.88 -44.14
C ASP A 844 40.28 51.16 -42.65
N LEU A 845 40.17 50.14 -41.78
CA LEU A 845 40.46 50.19 -40.36
C LEU A 845 41.97 50.23 -40.11
N LYS A 846 42.54 51.40 -39.79
CA LYS A 846 44.00 51.51 -39.55
C LYS A 846 44.42 51.11 -38.14
N CYS A 847 43.58 51.37 -37.14
CA CYS A 847 43.84 50.99 -35.75
C CYS A 847 42.57 50.53 -35.02
N ILE A 848 42.75 49.50 -34.17
CA ILE A 848 41.85 49.16 -33.06
C ILE A 848 42.41 49.82 -31.79
N GLN A 849 41.68 50.76 -31.18
CA GLN A 849 42.13 51.38 -29.94
C GLN A 849 41.96 50.43 -28.75
N VAL A 850 42.96 50.40 -27.88
CA VAL A 850 43.08 49.45 -26.78
C VAL A 850 43.69 50.11 -25.53
N ASP A 851 43.51 49.47 -24.38
CA ASP A 851 44.01 49.93 -23.07
C ASP A 851 45.54 50.01 -23.03
N LYS A 852 46.23 49.12 -23.75
CA LYS A 852 47.69 49.04 -23.93
C LYS A 852 47.99 48.61 -25.36
N ALA A 853 49.05 49.13 -25.98
CA ALA A 853 49.40 48.92 -27.39
C ALA A 853 49.91 47.49 -27.75
N THR A 854 49.39 46.46 -27.08
CA THR A 854 49.80 45.05 -27.19
C THR A 854 48.55 44.17 -27.28
N ALA A 855 48.49 43.26 -28.24
CA ALA A 855 47.36 42.35 -28.42
C ALA A 855 47.08 41.52 -27.14
N PRO A 856 45.87 41.59 -26.54
CA PRO A 856 45.61 40.91 -25.26
C PRO A 856 45.50 39.38 -25.35
N SER A 857 45.16 38.84 -26.51
CA SER A 857 44.91 37.41 -26.73
C SER A 857 45.10 37.04 -28.21
N SER A 858 45.52 35.80 -28.49
CA SER A 858 45.63 35.27 -29.86
C SER A 858 44.28 35.13 -30.57
N LYS A 859 43.16 35.25 -29.84
CA LYS A 859 41.79 35.25 -30.36
C LYS A 859 41.28 36.64 -30.78
N TRP A 860 42.17 37.63 -30.89
CA TRP A 860 41.86 38.96 -31.41
C TRP A 860 42.24 39.04 -32.89
N LEU A 861 41.27 38.77 -33.76
CA LEU A 861 41.41 38.73 -35.21
C LEU A 861 41.14 40.11 -35.83
N LYS A 862 42.02 40.52 -36.74
CA LYS A 862 42.00 41.80 -37.48
C LYS A 862 42.74 41.61 -38.81
N ASP A 863 42.50 42.48 -39.77
CA ASP A 863 43.15 42.37 -41.08
C ASP A 863 44.68 42.62 -41.03
N PRO A 864 45.43 42.19 -42.06
CA PRO A 864 46.84 42.55 -42.22
C PRO A 864 47.02 44.08 -42.30
N GLY A 865 48.06 44.60 -41.64
CA GLY A 865 48.37 46.04 -41.60
C GLY A 865 47.65 46.83 -40.50
N VAL A 866 46.51 46.36 -39.99
CA VAL A 866 45.79 47.02 -38.88
C VAL A 866 46.64 46.99 -37.59
N LEU A 867 46.74 48.11 -36.88
CA LEU A 867 47.52 48.22 -35.64
C LEU A 867 46.65 48.20 -34.37
N PHE A 868 47.30 47.99 -33.22
CA PHE A 868 46.74 48.24 -31.89
C PHE A 868 47.38 49.51 -31.34
N CYS A 869 46.58 50.52 -30.98
CA CYS A 869 47.07 51.83 -30.54
C CYS A 869 46.30 52.36 -29.32
N THR A 870 46.87 53.34 -28.62
CA THR A 870 46.30 53.90 -27.37
C THR A 870 45.66 55.29 -27.55
N SER A 871 45.73 55.86 -28.75
CA SER A 871 45.12 57.12 -29.21
C SER A 871 44.90 57.06 -30.72
N TYR A 872 43.95 57.84 -31.27
CA TYR A 872 43.83 57.99 -32.72
C TYR A 872 45.08 58.69 -33.30
N GLN A 873 45.37 58.40 -34.57
CA GLN A 873 46.36 59.07 -35.43
C GLN A 873 45.67 59.45 -36.74
#